data_AF-A0A927ZRQ5-F1
#
_entry.id   AF-A0A927ZRQ5-F1
#
_cell.length_a   1.000
_cell.length_b   1.000
_cell.length_c   1.000
_cell.angle_alpha   90.00
_cell.angle_beta   90.00
_cell.angle_gamma   90.00
#
_symmetry.space_group_name_H-M   'P 1'
#
loop_
_entity.id
_entity.type
_entity.pdbx_description
1 polymer ?
#
loop_
_entity_poly.entity_id
_entity_poly.type
_entity_poly.pdbx_seq_one_letter_code
_entity_poly.pdbx_strand_id
1 'polypeptide(L)'
;MLILHLSTGLANMVYEYCAAYALAQELGVELCIDITNFMLRGEQFTLDLLNIPAVKKVYNLNLDPEHLAQGDPLCVAPELRRNAITLVQPGVYIGSETDSIMYYHSLADARKVKEKAAGRNIILNGYFFDKKYYLPYWERIRKFLCLRNETAETLAFQKIAKGRPSVGIHIRRGDFQVADFAATIEKEYWQAAVVFMREYLNDPIFFVFSDDIDYAVSVLGTDSRIFYIKCLGAQRADLQEFICLSRCDHRILNVCSTFSGLADELHGGTRITVWKGINLADKSMAMEKNNREKNLQADGLRRVLLYPEEIMKRASTYSADGKTHIMAHAIDELEEIADNSVRGKAIDNNARESMLLRKMALDLKCQNYEEAYEISQVIYVKCASDTHYQEMLREILQKLNYEEEVAIEKARDFGEHYHFIIAPYLDCPWSIYRIGLAELGNILYHMGHEVTYLFDTKDKGEMWYIRNNPIYMNRYSEKRGGEQFLLSDLLQKYGSWTNVIKRFANNKVRNIVISRNLDCLIAAKGINDVMTIFPDFSDNRCIESVYGDKCVNTSELARMYNEADIIFSHKYRAENTYDWQDRGHLDYRDEIGNGEQVVNLGYHFKPLYVGLAFKIKDILQEIYKERRSLDDLFGRTYSEDQRL
;
A
#
# COMPACT_ATOMS: atom_id res chain seq x y z
N MET A 1 21.31 10.20 16.08
CA MET A 1 21.10 9.36 14.87
C MET A 1 20.65 10.26 13.73
N LEU A 2 20.79 9.81 12.48
CA LEU A 2 20.19 10.42 11.29
C LEU A 2 18.96 9.63 10.90
N ILE A 3 17.82 10.30 10.75
CA ILE A 3 16.52 9.75 10.41
C ILE A 3 16.17 10.25 9.02
N LEU A 4 16.10 9.35 8.05
CA LEU A 4 15.63 9.67 6.71
C LEU A 4 14.10 9.65 6.68
N HIS A 5 13.50 10.78 6.34
CA HIS A 5 12.09 10.83 5.94
C HIS A 5 11.99 10.47 4.47
N LEU A 6 11.33 9.36 4.15
CA LEU A 6 11.20 8.86 2.80
C LEU A 6 9.93 9.38 2.12
N SER A 7 10.08 9.78 0.85
CA SER A 7 8.97 10.00 -0.05
C SER A 7 8.60 8.73 -0.81
N THR A 8 7.48 8.78 -1.53
CA THR A 8 6.98 7.65 -2.33
C THR A 8 7.68 7.53 -3.68
N GLY A 9 7.60 6.34 -4.26
CA GLY A 9 8.14 6.02 -5.57
C GLY A 9 9.55 5.43 -5.48
N LEU A 10 9.78 4.36 -6.26
CA LEU A 10 11.01 3.57 -6.20
C LEU A 10 12.28 4.42 -6.32
N ALA A 11 12.36 5.26 -7.36
CA ALA A 11 13.57 6.03 -7.64
C ALA A 11 13.85 7.10 -6.58
N ASN A 12 12.79 7.73 -6.06
CA ASN A 12 12.91 8.75 -5.02
C ASN A 12 13.50 8.14 -3.75
N MET A 13 12.95 7.00 -3.31
CA MET A 13 13.46 6.29 -2.14
C MET A 13 14.94 5.93 -2.26
N VAL A 14 15.40 5.52 -3.45
CA VAL A 14 16.81 5.18 -3.67
C VAL A 14 17.68 6.44 -3.61
N TYR A 15 17.30 7.54 -4.25
CA TYR A 15 18.07 8.79 -4.19
C TYR A 15 18.19 9.35 -2.76
N GLU A 16 17.08 9.33 -2.04
CA GLU A 16 16.99 9.71 -0.64
C GLU A 16 17.88 8.85 0.24
N TYR A 17 17.83 7.52 0.05
CA TYR A 17 18.71 6.58 0.72
C TYR A 17 20.19 6.85 0.42
N CYS A 18 20.55 7.13 -0.85
CA CYS A 18 21.93 7.43 -1.24
C CYS A 18 22.47 8.64 -0.47
N ALA A 19 21.69 9.73 -0.41
CA ALA A 19 22.04 10.95 0.32
C ALA A 19 22.15 10.71 1.82
N ALA A 20 21.16 10.03 2.42
CA ALA A 20 21.16 9.72 3.85
C ALA A 20 22.33 8.81 4.25
N TYR A 21 22.61 7.79 3.43
CA TYR A 21 23.73 6.88 3.63
C TYR A 21 25.05 7.65 3.63
N ALA A 22 25.32 8.44 2.59
CA ALA A 22 26.55 9.22 2.50
C ALA A 22 26.71 10.19 3.68
N LEU A 23 25.65 10.93 4.03
CA LEU A 23 25.69 11.87 5.15
C LEU A 23 25.88 11.15 6.50
N ALA A 24 25.24 10.01 6.72
CA ALA A 24 25.43 9.21 7.93
C ALA A 24 26.87 8.71 8.07
N GLN A 25 27.50 8.28 6.96
CA GLN A 25 28.91 7.89 6.94
C GLN A 25 29.83 9.09 7.27
N GLU A 26 29.62 10.25 6.66
CA GLU A 26 30.42 11.46 6.92
C GLU A 26 30.33 11.94 8.38
N LEU A 27 29.14 11.85 8.98
CA LEU A 27 28.91 12.29 10.35
C LEU A 27 29.36 11.25 11.40
N GLY A 28 29.53 9.98 10.99
CA GLY A 28 29.80 8.86 11.89
C GLY A 28 28.61 8.54 12.81
N VAL A 29 27.38 8.63 12.29
CA VAL A 29 26.14 8.42 13.06
C VAL A 29 25.34 7.25 12.50
N GLU A 30 24.52 6.63 13.35
CA GLU A 30 23.57 5.60 12.92
C GLU A 30 22.50 6.17 11.98
N LEU A 31 22.26 5.46 10.87
CA LEU A 31 21.17 5.73 9.93
C LEU A 31 19.92 4.94 10.34
N CYS A 32 18.81 5.67 10.45
CA CYS A 32 17.46 5.15 10.63
C CYS A 32 16.58 5.63 9.47
N ILE A 33 15.59 4.83 9.07
CA ILE A 33 14.60 5.19 8.05
C ILE A 33 13.23 5.28 8.72
N ASP A 34 12.52 6.38 8.49
CA ASP A 34 11.12 6.50 8.85
C ASP A 34 10.25 5.84 7.77
N ILE A 35 9.56 4.77 8.14
CA ILE A 35 8.65 4.02 7.27
C ILE A 35 7.17 4.31 7.57
N THR A 36 6.86 5.35 8.35
CA THR A 36 5.48 5.64 8.79
C THR A 36 4.51 5.77 7.63
N ASN A 37 4.87 6.49 6.55
CA ASN A 37 4.03 6.65 5.38
C ASN A 37 3.70 5.31 4.70
N PHE A 38 4.67 4.40 4.60
CA PHE A 38 4.48 3.08 3.99
C PHE A 38 3.59 2.17 4.85
N MET A 39 3.74 2.26 6.17
CA MET A 39 2.93 1.48 7.10
C MET A 39 1.47 1.98 7.17
N LEU A 40 1.25 3.29 7.06
CA LEU A 40 -0.07 3.90 7.25
C LEU A 40 -0.83 4.14 5.93
N ARG A 41 -0.16 4.37 4.81
CA ARG A 41 -0.82 4.65 3.51
C ARG A 41 -0.91 3.43 2.59
N GLY A 42 -0.36 2.29 3.02
CA GLY A 42 -0.21 1.11 2.17
C GLY A 42 0.74 1.35 0.99
N GLU A 43 1.54 2.42 1.05
CA GLU A 43 2.55 2.73 0.06
C GLU A 43 3.71 1.73 0.15
N GLN A 44 4.38 1.53 -0.97
CA GLN A 44 5.27 0.39 -1.18
C GLN A 44 6.70 0.68 -0.69
N PHE A 45 7.24 -0.11 0.25
CA PHE A 45 8.60 0.05 0.76
C PHE A 45 9.55 -0.97 0.13
N THR A 46 10.27 -0.57 -0.92
CA THR A 46 11.05 -1.50 -1.77
C THR A 46 12.54 -1.56 -1.44
N LEU A 47 13.05 -0.72 -0.54
CA LEU A 47 14.48 -0.67 -0.22
C LEU A 47 15.01 -1.99 0.38
N ASP A 48 14.18 -2.75 1.10
CA ASP A 48 14.57 -4.05 1.66
C ASP A 48 14.86 -5.13 0.61
N LEU A 49 14.31 -4.96 -0.59
CA LEU A 49 14.49 -5.89 -1.69
C LEU A 49 15.85 -5.72 -2.36
N LEU A 50 16.51 -4.59 -2.09
CA LEU A 50 17.88 -4.32 -2.49
C LEU A 50 18.86 -4.89 -1.44
N ASN A 51 20.09 -5.13 -1.87
CA ASN A 51 21.17 -5.64 -1.03
C ASN A 51 21.80 -4.55 -0.13
N ILE A 52 21.02 -3.56 0.31
CA ILE A 52 21.50 -2.44 1.12
C ILE A 52 21.98 -2.91 2.50
N PRO A 53 22.94 -2.20 3.13
CA PRO A 53 23.30 -2.42 4.52
C PRO A 53 22.09 -2.39 5.45
N ALA A 54 22.11 -3.23 6.49
CA ALA A 54 21.06 -3.27 7.50
C ALA A 54 20.87 -1.88 8.14
N VAL A 55 19.63 -1.41 8.15
CA VAL A 55 19.25 -0.08 8.65
C VAL A 55 18.04 -0.22 9.58
N LYS A 56 18.07 0.52 10.69
CA LYS A 56 16.94 0.57 11.63
C LYS A 56 15.75 1.28 10.99
N LYS A 57 14.55 0.77 11.23
CA LYS A 57 13.30 1.38 10.77
C LYS A 57 12.52 1.90 11.97
N VAL A 58 11.97 3.09 11.84
CA VAL A 58 11.07 3.70 12.82
C VAL A 58 9.72 3.96 12.16
N TYR A 59 8.64 3.80 12.91
CA TYR A 59 7.30 4.15 12.45
C TYR A 59 6.46 4.65 13.61
N ASN A 60 5.59 5.61 13.34
CA ASN A 60 4.72 6.21 14.34
C ASN A 60 3.26 5.76 14.14
N LEU A 61 2.82 4.80 14.97
CA LEU A 61 1.44 4.30 14.98
C LEU A 61 0.42 5.32 15.47
N ASN A 62 0.87 6.38 16.14
CA ASN A 62 0.02 7.42 16.71
C ASN A 62 -0.16 8.62 15.76
N LEU A 63 0.18 8.50 14.47
CA LEU A 63 -0.17 9.51 13.45
C LEU A 63 -1.58 9.32 12.91
N ASP A 64 -2.35 10.38 13.02
CA ASP A 64 -3.73 10.43 12.59
C ASP A 64 -3.76 10.66 11.07
N PRO A 65 -4.58 9.92 10.31
CA PRO A 65 -4.78 10.18 8.90
C PRO A 65 -5.23 11.61 8.56
N GLU A 66 -5.98 12.32 9.42
CA GLU A 66 -6.27 13.75 9.23
C GLU A 66 -4.99 14.60 9.37
N HIS A 67 -4.04 14.25 10.23
CA HIS A 67 -2.71 14.90 10.29
C HIS A 67 -1.81 14.54 9.09
N LEU A 68 -1.97 13.34 8.53
CA LEU A 68 -1.35 12.95 7.25
C LEU A 68 -1.96 13.70 6.06
N ALA A 69 -3.27 13.99 6.11
CA ALA A 69 -4.01 14.74 5.09
C ALA A 69 -3.80 16.26 5.20
N GLN A 70 -3.61 16.78 6.42
CA GLN A 70 -3.24 18.18 6.69
C GLN A 70 -1.75 18.45 6.47
N GLY A 71 -0.97 17.43 6.10
CA GLY A 71 0.39 17.57 5.60
C GLY A 71 1.39 17.95 6.68
N ASP A 72 1.45 17.23 7.82
CA ASP A 72 2.69 17.23 8.60
C ASP A 72 3.81 16.76 7.66
N PRO A 73 4.71 17.65 7.25
CA PRO A 73 5.61 17.40 6.13
C PRO A 73 6.74 16.42 6.48
N LEU A 74 6.77 15.91 7.71
CA LEU A 74 7.80 14.99 8.18
C LEU A 74 7.25 13.66 8.69
N CYS A 75 6.00 13.58 9.17
CA CYS A 75 5.42 12.32 9.69
C CYS A 75 6.30 11.56 10.72
N VAL A 76 7.34 12.19 11.25
CA VAL A 76 8.28 11.62 12.23
C VAL A 76 7.64 11.69 13.61
N ALA A 77 7.82 10.64 14.41
CA ALA A 77 7.35 10.58 15.79
C ALA A 77 7.70 11.87 16.58
N PRO A 78 6.73 12.52 17.27
CA PRO A 78 6.97 13.76 18.01
C PRO A 78 8.13 13.69 19.00
N GLU A 79 8.37 12.53 19.60
CA GLU A 79 9.47 12.27 20.53
C GLU A 79 10.83 12.39 19.85
N LEU A 80 10.94 11.93 18.60
CA LEU A 80 12.15 12.02 17.80
C LEU A 80 12.36 13.45 17.27
N ARG A 81 11.28 14.17 16.98
CA ARG A 81 11.29 15.55 16.45
C ARG A 81 11.59 16.61 17.50
N ARG A 82 11.10 16.45 18.74
CA ARG A 82 11.25 17.43 19.84
C ARG A 82 12.71 17.82 20.11
N ASN A 83 13.64 16.91 19.85
CA ASN A 83 15.07 17.16 20.00
C ASN A 83 15.85 16.82 18.71
N ALA A 84 15.36 17.35 17.58
CA ALA A 84 16.01 17.19 16.28
C ALA A 84 16.34 18.53 15.62
N ILE A 85 17.30 18.49 14.70
CA ILE A 85 17.39 19.44 13.60
C ILE A 85 16.81 18.80 12.34
N THR A 86 16.11 19.58 11.52
CA THR A 86 15.59 19.14 10.23
C THR A 86 16.44 19.74 9.12
N LEU A 87 17.06 18.85 8.35
CA LEU A 87 17.78 19.16 7.13
C LEU A 87 16.82 19.12 5.95
N VAL A 88 16.82 20.20 5.18
CA VAL A 88 15.86 20.42 4.10
C VAL A 88 16.58 20.63 2.79
N GLN A 89 16.18 19.92 1.74
CA GLN A 89 16.66 20.25 0.40
C GLN A 89 16.21 21.67 0.01
N PRO A 90 17.11 22.53 -0.49
CA PRO A 90 16.75 23.84 -1.02
C PRO A 90 15.61 23.76 -2.03
N GLY A 91 14.57 24.59 -1.85
CA GLY A 91 13.37 24.61 -2.68
C GLY A 91 12.20 23.77 -2.15
N VAL A 92 12.39 22.95 -1.12
CA VAL A 92 11.30 22.27 -0.41
C VAL A 92 10.80 23.17 0.71
N TYR A 93 9.50 23.51 0.69
CA TYR A 93 8.86 24.34 1.72
C TYR A 93 8.31 23.46 2.84
N ILE A 94 8.68 23.75 4.10
CA ILE A 94 8.28 22.98 5.29
C ILE A 94 7.61 23.87 6.35
N GLY A 95 7.08 25.03 5.94
CA GLY A 95 6.52 26.04 6.85
C GLY A 95 7.53 27.12 7.25
N SER A 96 7.28 27.79 8.38
CA SER A 96 8.10 28.92 8.84
C SER A 96 9.50 28.48 9.31
N GLU A 97 10.51 29.25 8.93
CA GLU A 97 11.89 29.04 9.37
C GLU A 97 11.98 29.14 10.90
N THR A 98 12.54 28.10 11.53
CA THR A 98 12.86 28.06 12.96
C THR A 98 14.34 27.70 13.12
N ASP A 99 14.92 27.93 14.31
CA ASP A 99 16.31 27.55 14.61
C ASP A 99 16.59 26.05 14.42
N SER A 100 15.55 25.22 14.40
CA SER A 100 15.62 23.78 14.19
C SER A 100 15.78 23.37 12.71
N ILE A 101 15.54 24.27 11.75
CA ILE A 101 15.60 23.98 10.30
C ILE A 101 16.95 24.42 9.70
N MET A 102 17.51 23.63 8.80
CA MET A 102 18.74 23.97 8.06
C MET A 102 18.64 23.48 6.61
N TYR A 103 18.93 24.35 5.65
CA TYR A 103 19.04 23.93 4.26
C TYR A 103 20.33 23.15 4.00
N TYR A 104 20.19 21.96 3.43
CA TYR A 104 21.28 21.04 3.13
C TYR A 104 21.57 21.05 1.62
N HIS A 105 22.68 21.68 1.23
CA HIS A 105 22.96 21.97 -0.19
C HIS A 105 23.78 20.88 -0.87
N SER A 106 24.65 20.19 -0.13
CA SER A 106 25.51 19.11 -0.62
C SER A 106 26.19 18.40 0.55
N LEU A 107 26.89 17.30 0.26
CA LEU A 107 27.68 16.58 1.27
C LEU A 107 28.76 17.44 1.95
N ALA A 108 29.23 18.52 1.30
CA ALA A 108 30.18 19.46 1.88
C ALA A 108 29.64 20.21 3.12
N ASP A 109 28.31 20.24 3.32
CA ASP A 109 27.72 20.83 4.52
C ASP A 109 27.80 19.91 5.76
N ALA A 110 28.32 18.68 5.65
CA ALA A 110 28.35 17.70 6.75
C ALA A 110 28.99 18.27 8.04
N ARG A 111 30.06 19.05 7.93
CA ARG A 111 30.67 19.71 9.11
C ARG A 111 29.71 20.68 9.80
N LYS A 112 29.05 21.54 9.03
CA LYS A 112 28.07 22.51 9.55
C LYS A 112 26.87 21.79 10.16
N VAL A 113 26.42 20.70 9.53
CA VAL A 113 25.36 19.83 10.05
C VAL A 113 25.77 19.27 11.41
N LYS A 114 27.00 18.75 11.56
CA LYS A 114 27.51 18.23 12.83
C LYS A 114 27.53 19.28 13.93
N GLU A 115 28.02 20.47 13.62
CA GLU A 115 28.08 21.61 14.54
C GLU A 115 26.66 22.06 14.95
N LYS A 116 25.72 22.19 14.01
CA LYS A 116 24.34 22.60 14.30
C LYS A 116 23.54 21.53 15.04
N ALA A 117 23.75 20.25 14.72
CA ALA A 117 23.07 19.15 15.39
C ALA A 117 23.42 19.12 16.88
N ALA A 118 24.69 19.35 17.23
CA ALA A 118 25.17 19.42 18.62
C ALA A 118 24.70 18.23 19.49
N GLY A 119 24.75 17.01 18.92
CA GLY A 119 24.33 15.77 19.60
C GLY A 119 22.83 15.45 19.52
N ARG A 120 22.01 16.32 18.92
CA ARG A 120 20.59 16.09 18.66
C ARG A 120 20.37 15.10 17.51
N ASN A 121 19.13 14.63 17.37
CA ASN A 121 18.72 13.88 16.19
C ASN A 121 18.77 14.75 14.93
N ILE A 122 18.98 14.11 13.79
CA ILE A 122 18.99 14.77 12.48
C ILE A 122 17.88 14.14 11.66
N ILE A 123 16.92 14.94 11.19
CA ILE A 123 15.89 14.51 10.25
C ILE A 123 16.31 15.00 8.87
N LEU A 124 16.42 14.12 7.89
CA LEU A 124 16.73 14.48 6.51
C LEU A 124 15.45 14.42 5.67
N ASN A 125 15.05 15.55 5.07
CA ASN A 125 13.87 15.66 4.23
C ASN A 125 14.18 16.36 2.88
N GLY A 126 13.80 15.70 1.80
CA GLY A 126 14.02 16.14 0.42
C GLY A 126 14.21 14.95 -0.51
N TYR A 127 14.32 15.21 -1.81
CA TYR A 127 14.44 14.18 -2.84
C TYR A 127 15.90 13.85 -3.23
N PHE A 128 16.80 14.82 -3.10
CA PHE A 128 18.26 14.66 -3.27
C PHE A 128 18.73 14.00 -4.58
N PHE A 129 18.07 14.28 -5.71
CA PHE A 129 18.38 13.67 -7.02
C PHE A 129 19.80 13.94 -7.57
N ASP A 130 20.51 14.96 -7.09
CA ASP A 130 21.84 15.32 -7.58
C ASP A 130 22.96 14.55 -6.86
N LYS A 131 23.91 13.99 -7.62
CA LYS A 131 25.07 13.29 -7.09
C LYS A 131 25.87 14.07 -6.04
N LYS A 132 25.82 15.40 -6.01
CA LYS A 132 26.52 16.21 -4.98
C LYS A 132 26.21 15.82 -3.53
N TYR A 133 25.11 15.09 -3.29
CA TYR A 133 24.73 14.60 -1.97
C TYR A 133 25.43 13.29 -1.56
N TYR A 134 25.98 12.53 -2.51
CA TYR A 134 26.51 11.18 -2.23
C TYR A 134 27.69 10.75 -3.12
N LEU A 135 28.19 11.61 -4.01
CA LEU A 135 29.21 11.30 -5.02
C LEU A 135 30.46 10.60 -4.44
N PRO A 136 31.05 11.04 -3.30
CA PRO A 136 32.22 10.36 -2.74
C PRO A 136 31.98 8.90 -2.34
N TYR A 137 30.73 8.52 -2.09
CA TYR A 137 30.32 7.17 -1.70
C TYR A 137 29.69 6.38 -2.84
N TRP A 138 29.56 6.95 -4.04
CA TRP A 138 28.80 6.37 -5.16
C TRP A 138 29.25 4.94 -5.52
N GLU A 139 30.55 4.70 -5.65
CA GLU A 139 31.07 3.36 -6.00
C GLU A 139 30.77 2.30 -4.95
N ARG A 140 30.65 2.70 -3.67
CA ARG A 140 30.23 1.80 -2.60
C ARG A 140 28.72 1.58 -2.66
N ILE A 141 27.97 2.67 -2.83
CA ILE A 141 26.50 2.65 -2.91
C ILE A 141 26.01 1.76 -4.05
N ARG A 142 26.54 1.98 -5.25
CA ARG A 142 26.18 1.26 -6.46
C ARG A 142 26.30 -0.27 -6.32
N LYS A 143 27.27 -0.77 -5.55
CA LYS A 143 27.48 -2.22 -5.36
C LYS A 143 26.34 -2.92 -4.62
N PHE A 144 25.63 -2.20 -3.75
CA PHE A 144 24.52 -2.76 -2.99
C PHE A 144 23.14 -2.37 -3.52
N LEU A 145 23.07 -1.47 -4.52
CA LEU A 145 21.84 -1.17 -5.28
C LEU A 145 21.58 -2.24 -6.34
N CYS A 146 21.60 -3.50 -5.92
CA CYS A 146 21.26 -4.68 -6.68
C CYS A 146 20.23 -5.49 -5.89
N LEU A 147 19.48 -6.36 -6.57
CA LEU A 147 18.52 -7.23 -5.90
C LEU A 147 19.24 -8.12 -4.88
N ARG A 148 18.64 -8.29 -3.71
CA ARG A 148 19.12 -9.24 -2.70
C ARG A 148 19.08 -10.67 -3.24
N ASN A 149 18.02 -11.01 -3.97
CA ASN A 149 17.83 -12.29 -4.64
C ASN A 149 17.37 -12.05 -6.08
N GLU A 150 17.95 -12.76 -7.04
CA GLU A 150 17.45 -12.76 -8.42
C GLU A 150 16.09 -13.45 -8.48
N THR A 151 15.26 -13.01 -9.43
CA THR A 151 13.91 -13.55 -9.68
C THR A 151 13.88 -14.30 -11.00
N ALA A 152 12.83 -15.09 -11.23
CA ALA A 152 12.68 -15.82 -12.49
C ALA A 152 12.63 -14.87 -13.70
N GLU A 153 11.95 -13.74 -13.56
CA GLU A 153 11.79 -12.69 -14.57
C GLU A 153 13.13 -12.03 -14.91
N THR A 154 13.90 -11.67 -13.89
CA THR A 154 15.19 -11.02 -14.07
C THR A 154 16.23 -11.99 -14.66
N LEU A 155 16.19 -13.28 -14.29
CA LEU A 155 17.01 -14.32 -14.91
C LEU A 155 16.60 -14.59 -16.37
N ALA A 156 15.29 -14.63 -16.67
CA ALA A 156 14.80 -14.78 -18.04
C ALA A 156 15.23 -13.61 -18.92
N PHE A 157 15.08 -12.38 -18.43
CA PHE A 157 15.60 -11.18 -19.08
C PHE A 157 17.10 -11.30 -19.38
N GLN A 158 17.91 -11.69 -18.38
CA GLN A 158 19.37 -11.87 -18.58
C GLN A 158 19.68 -12.92 -19.66
N LYS A 159 18.93 -14.03 -19.72
CA LYS A 159 19.10 -15.05 -20.76
C LYS A 159 18.82 -14.47 -22.16
N ILE A 160 17.74 -13.69 -22.32
CA ILE A 160 17.35 -13.08 -23.60
C ILE A 160 18.35 -12.00 -24.02
N ALA A 161 18.79 -11.18 -23.08
CA ALA A 161 19.76 -10.10 -23.33
C ALA A 161 21.16 -10.62 -23.70
N LYS A 162 21.48 -11.87 -23.36
CA LYS A 162 22.82 -12.43 -23.54
C LYS A 162 23.23 -12.50 -25.01
N GLY A 163 24.42 -11.98 -25.31
CA GLY A 163 25.09 -12.16 -26.61
C GLY A 163 24.73 -11.14 -27.69
N ARG A 164 23.95 -10.10 -27.37
CA ARG A 164 23.68 -8.97 -28.28
C ARG A 164 23.69 -7.65 -27.50
N PRO A 165 23.99 -6.50 -28.15
CA PRO A 165 23.82 -5.20 -27.53
C PRO A 165 22.35 -4.99 -27.13
N SER A 166 22.10 -4.79 -25.85
CA SER A 166 20.76 -4.57 -25.30
C SER A 166 20.45 -3.09 -25.15
N VAL A 167 19.26 -2.67 -25.60
CA VAL A 167 18.79 -1.29 -25.54
C VAL A 167 17.51 -1.22 -24.72
N GLY A 168 17.59 -0.64 -23.52
CA GLY A 168 16.42 -0.40 -22.69
C GLY A 168 15.66 0.86 -23.11
N ILE A 169 14.37 0.75 -23.42
CA ILE A 169 13.49 1.87 -23.75
C ILE A 169 12.53 2.06 -22.59
N HIS A 170 12.49 3.25 -21.98
CA HIS A 170 11.53 3.54 -20.92
C HIS A 170 10.54 4.62 -21.32
N ILE A 171 9.28 4.23 -21.52
CA ILE A 171 8.16 5.10 -21.91
C ILE A 171 7.27 5.29 -20.67
N ARG A 172 7.20 6.52 -20.14
CA ARG A 172 6.34 6.87 -18.99
C ARG A 172 5.19 7.74 -19.48
N ARG A 173 3.94 7.31 -19.29
CA ARG A 173 2.76 8.03 -19.77
C ARG A 173 1.77 8.43 -18.68
N GLY A 174 1.54 7.60 -17.67
CA GLY A 174 0.43 7.69 -16.71
C GLY A 174 0.16 9.11 -16.18
N ASP A 175 0.86 9.51 -15.12
CA ASP A 175 0.71 10.82 -14.49
C ASP A 175 1.06 12.00 -15.43
N PHE A 176 1.70 11.71 -16.58
CA PHE A 176 2.12 12.67 -17.59
C PHE A 176 1.02 13.04 -18.60
N GLN A 177 -0.14 12.38 -18.59
CA GLN A 177 -1.29 12.77 -19.45
C GLN A 177 -1.90 14.13 -19.08
N VAL A 178 -1.67 14.63 -17.86
CA VAL A 178 -2.31 15.86 -17.33
C VAL A 178 -1.52 17.13 -17.70
N ALA A 179 -0.36 17.00 -18.34
CA ALA A 179 0.51 18.12 -18.67
C ALA A 179 0.59 18.34 -20.19
N ASP A 180 -0.02 19.44 -20.68
CA ASP A 180 -0.15 19.80 -22.11
C ASP A 180 1.17 19.85 -22.90
N PHE A 181 2.33 19.94 -22.24
CA PHE A 181 3.63 19.98 -22.90
C PHE A 181 4.18 18.61 -23.34
N ALA A 182 3.60 17.49 -22.88
CA ALA A 182 4.07 16.14 -23.21
C ALA A 182 3.54 15.62 -24.57
N ALA A 183 2.39 16.11 -25.04
CA ALA A 183 1.56 15.34 -25.98
C ALA A 183 1.97 15.35 -27.47
N THR A 184 2.77 16.30 -27.96
CA THR A 184 2.80 16.57 -29.42
C THR A 184 3.94 15.94 -30.22
N ILE A 185 5.02 15.42 -29.59
CA ILE A 185 6.13 14.74 -30.31
C ILE A 185 6.76 13.65 -29.41
N GLU A 186 5.97 12.72 -28.90
CA GLU A 186 6.51 11.56 -28.17
C GLU A 186 6.72 10.37 -29.09
N LYS A 187 5.72 10.05 -29.92
CA LYS A 187 5.77 8.89 -30.81
C LYS A 187 6.97 8.94 -31.75
N GLU A 188 7.17 10.06 -32.45
CA GLU A 188 8.22 10.23 -33.44
C GLU A 188 9.60 10.15 -32.79
N TYR A 189 9.74 10.66 -31.56
CA TYR A 189 10.98 10.57 -30.81
C TYR A 189 11.37 9.11 -30.55
N TRP A 190 10.45 8.30 -30.03
CA TRP A 190 10.73 6.88 -29.73
C TRP A 190 11.14 6.12 -30.99
N GLN A 191 10.42 6.33 -32.09
CA GLN A 191 10.71 5.71 -33.39
C GLN A 191 12.09 6.15 -33.93
N ALA A 192 12.37 7.46 -33.91
CA ALA A 192 13.65 8.00 -34.35
C ALA A 192 14.84 7.49 -33.52
N ALA A 193 14.65 7.34 -32.20
CA ALA A 193 15.68 6.83 -31.31
C ALA A 193 15.99 5.35 -31.55
N VAL A 194 14.97 4.54 -31.87
CA VAL A 194 15.17 3.14 -32.28
C VAL A 194 15.95 3.06 -33.59
N VAL A 195 15.61 3.88 -34.60
CA VAL A 195 16.37 3.96 -35.86
C VAL A 195 17.82 4.32 -35.59
N PHE A 196 18.07 5.37 -34.79
CA PHE A 196 19.42 5.78 -34.44
C PHE A 196 20.25 4.65 -33.81
N MET A 197 19.65 3.89 -32.87
CA MET A 197 20.36 2.76 -32.24
C MET A 197 20.63 1.61 -33.23
N ARG A 198 19.71 1.35 -34.17
CA ARG A 198 19.93 0.35 -35.24
C ARG A 198 21.04 0.75 -36.21
N GLU A 199 21.18 2.05 -36.49
CA GLU A 199 22.28 2.58 -37.32
C GLU A 199 23.64 2.46 -36.62
N TYR A 200 23.66 2.54 -35.29
CA TYR A 200 24.88 2.63 -34.51
C TYR A 200 25.38 1.29 -33.97
N LEU A 201 24.46 0.39 -33.60
CA LEU A 201 24.76 -0.89 -32.97
C LEU A 201 24.60 -2.04 -33.96
N ASN A 202 25.46 -3.05 -33.83
CA ASN A 202 25.36 -4.27 -34.64
C ASN A 202 24.32 -5.23 -34.03
N ASP A 203 23.20 -5.45 -34.72
CA ASP A 203 22.10 -6.34 -34.33
C ASP A 203 21.56 -6.12 -32.90
N PRO A 204 21.14 -4.89 -32.51
CA PRO A 204 20.65 -4.61 -31.17
C PRO A 204 19.31 -5.29 -30.86
N ILE A 205 19.13 -5.72 -29.61
CA ILE A 205 17.83 -6.10 -29.04
C ILE A 205 17.28 -4.93 -28.23
N PHE A 206 15.98 -4.69 -28.31
CA PHE A 206 15.29 -3.63 -27.57
C PHE A 206 14.35 -4.23 -26.50
N PHE A 207 14.42 -3.69 -25.29
CA PHE A 207 13.57 -4.03 -24.16
C PHE A 207 12.77 -2.81 -23.74
N VAL A 208 11.46 -2.86 -23.88
CA VAL A 208 10.55 -1.73 -23.64
C VAL A 208 9.89 -1.88 -22.28
N PHE A 209 10.06 -0.88 -21.44
CA PHE A 209 9.49 -0.76 -20.10
C PHE A 209 8.50 0.41 -20.09
N SER A 210 7.28 0.18 -19.61
CA SER A 210 6.26 1.22 -19.54
C SER A 210 5.22 0.96 -18.47
N ASP A 211 4.66 2.05 -17.94
CA ASP A 211 3.43 2.02 -17.16
C ASP A 211 2.17 1.84 -18.03
N ASP A 212 2.29 2.05 -19.35
CA ASP A 212 1.24 1.86 -20.36
C ASP A 212 1.82 1.07 -21.56
N ILE A 213 1.87 -0.26 -21.42
CA ILE A 213 2.41 -1.17 -22.45
C ILE A 213 1.60 -1.07 -23.75
N ASP A 214 0.27 -0.93 -23.68
CA ASP A 214 -0.57 -0.82 -24.87
C ASP A 214 -0.22 0.42 -25.69
N TYR A 215 0.03 1.54 -25.02
CA TYR A 215 0.57 2.74 -25.67
C TYR A 215 1.94 2.50 -26.28
N ALA A 216 2.87 1.89 -25.55
CA ALA A 216 4.19 1.58 -26.05
C ALA A 216 4.14 0.69 -27.32
N VAL A 217 3.22 -0.28 -27.37
CA VAL A 217 2.93 -1.10 -28.56
C VAL A 217 2.34 -0.25 -29.68
N SER A 218 1.43 0.68 -29.39
CA SER A 218 0.86 1.57 -30.42
C SER A 218 1.91 2.50 -31.07
N VAL A 219 2.98 2.83 -30.34
CA VAL A 219 4.07 3.71 -30.77
C VAL A 219 5.15 2.94 -31.54
N LEU A 220 5.62 1.82 -30.98
CA LEU A 220 6.76 1.05 -31.48
C LEU A 220 6.35 -0.21 -32.27
N GLY A 221 5.06 -0.53 -32.34
CA GLY A 221 4.57 -1.67 -33.12
C GLY A 221 5.02 -3.03 -32.58
N THR A 222 5.21 -4.00 -33.47
CA THR A 222 5.74 -5.32 -33.13
C THR A 222 6.89 -5.64 -34.07
N ASP A 223 7.98 -6.17 -33.52
CA ASP A 223 9.22 -6.48 -34.23
C ASP A 223 9.91 -7.63 -33.50
N SER A 224 10.53 -8.57 -34.22
CA SER A 224 11.25 -9.72 -33.66
C SER A 224 12.38 -9.37 -32.67
N ARG A 225 12.85 -8.11 -32.67
CA ARG A 225 13.91 -7.58 -31.81
C ARG A 225 13.39 -6.64 -30.71
N ILE A 226 12.09 -6.41 -30.61
CA ILE A 226 11.48 -5.54 -29.59
C ILE A 226 10.67 -6.40 -28.63
N PHE A 227 11.07 -6.40 -27.35
CA PHE A 227 10.41 -7.12 -26.27
C PHE A 227 9.75 -6.13 -25.31
N TYR A 228 8.48 -6.32 -24.99
CA TYR A 228 7.75 -5.48 -24.04
C TYR A 228 7.79 -6.16 -22.67
N ILE A 229 8.57 -5.59 -21.76
CA ILE A 229 8.78 -6.17 -20.43
C ILE A 229 7.65 -5.70 -19.51
N LYS A 230 6.87 -6.65 -19.01
CA LYS A 230 6.01 -6.46 -17.85
C LYS A 230 6.27 -7.57 -16.85
N CYS A 231 6.80 -7.27 -15.67
CA CYS A 231 6.94 -8.29 -14.63
C CYS A 231 5.57 -8.52 -13.97
N LEU A 232 5.23 -9.78 -13.70
CA LEU A 232 4.02 -10.12 -12.95
C LEU A 232 4.31 -10.02 -11.45
N GLY A 233 3.34 -9.51 -10.69
CA GLY A 233 3.48 -9.32 -9.25
C GLY A 233 3.01 -7.94 -8.83
N ALA A 234 3.27 -7.62 -7.56
CA ALA A 234 2.96 -6.33 -6.97
C ALA A 234 4.20 -5.42 -7.00
N GLN A 235 4.68 -5.03 -5.82
CA GLN A 235 5.72 -4.01 -5.62
C GLN A 235 7.07 -4.41 -6.22
N ARG A 236 7.33 -5.71 -6.24
CA ARG A 236 8.54 -6.29 -6.84
C ARG A 236 8.58 -6.18 -8.35
N ALA A 237 7.44 -6.10 -9.03
CA ALA A 237 7.43 -6.00 -10.49
C ALA A 237 8.13 -4.73 -10.98
N ASP A 238 7.81 -3.56 -10.39
CA ASP A 238 8.42 -2.28 -10.77
C ASP A 238 9.94 -2.27 -10.47
N LEU A 239 10.35 -2.86 -9.35
CA LEU A 239 11.76 -3.01 -9.01
C LEU A 239 12.49 -3.98 -9.97
N GLN A 240 11.86 -5.10 -10.33
CA GLN A 240 12.43 -6.05 -11.30
C GLN A 240 12.58 -5.39 -12.67
N GLU A 241 11.55 -4.69 -13.14
CA GLU A 241 11.58 -3.89 -14.38
C GLU A 241 12.71 -2.84 -14.34
N PHE A 242 12.85 -2.13 -13.22
CA PHE A 242 13.92 -1.17 -12.99
C PHE A 242 15.31 -1.81 -13.08
N ILE A 243 15.49 -2.98 -12.47
CA ILE A 243 16.76 -3.71 -12.46
C ILE A 243 17.08 -4.24 -13.87
N CYS A 244 16.09 -4.72 -14.62
CA CYS A 244 16.26 -5.09 -16.02
C CYS A 244 16.66 -3.88 -16.89
N LEU A 245 16.00 -2.73 -16.71
CA LEU A 245 16.36 -1.48 -17.40
C LEU A 245 17.79 -1.02 -17.05
N SER A 246 18.21 -1.10 -15.79
CA SER A 246 19.57 -0.72 -15.35
C SER A 246 20.66 -1.71 -15.80
N ARG A 247 20.28 -2.92 -16.21
CA ARG A 247 21.19 -3.95 -16.76
C ARG A 247 21.37 -3.88 -18.28
N CYS A 248 20.50 -3.17 -19.01
CA CYS A 248 20.69 -2.96 -20.44
C CYS A 248 22.02 -2.23 -20.73
N ASP A 249 22.68 -2.55 -21.84
CA ASP A 249 23.96 -1.94 -22.25
C ASP A 249 23.77 -0.47 -22.65
N HIS A 250 22.68 -0.18 -23.37
CA HIS A 250 22.33 1.13 -23.89
C HIS A 250 20.89 1.50 -23.53
N ARG A 251 20.51 2.78 -23.66
CA ARG A 251 19.18 3.26 -23.24
C ARG A 251 18.58 4.33 -24.14
N ILE A 252 17.26 4.34 -24.24
CA ILE A 252 16.42 5.41 -24.79
C ILE A 252 15.43 5.81 -23.69
N LEU A 253 15.51 7.04 -23.19
CA LEU A 253 14.88 7.40 -21.92
C LEU A 253 13.97 8.63 -22.01
N ASN A 254 12.98 8.67 -21.12
CA ASN A 254 12.19 9.86 -20.82
C ASN A 254 12.97 10.76 -19.83
N VAL A 255 13.24 12.01 -20.24
CA VAL A 255 14.01 13.05 -19.50
C VAL A 255 13.39 13.40 -18.15
N CYS A 256 12.07 13.33 -18.04
CA CYS A 256 11.32 13.79 -16.87
C CYS A 256 11.13 12.71 -15.81
N SER A 257 11.58 11.47 -16.08
CA SER A 257 11.38 10.36 -15.16
C SER A 257 12.62 10.16 -14.27
N THR A 258 12.42 10.22 -12.95
CA THR A 258 13.46 9.88 -11.96
C THR A 258 13.86 8.40 -12.06
N PHE A 259 12.93 7.52 -12.45
CA PHE A 259 13.18 6.11 -12.76
C PHE A 259 14.17 5.93 -13.91
N SER A 260 13.97 6.65 -15.02
CA SER A 260 14.93 6.69 -16.14
C SER A 260 16.32 7.16 -15.67
N GLY A 261 16.36 8.26 -14.92
CA GLY A 261 17.60 8.88 -14.46
C GLY A 261 18.44 7.92 -13.61
N LEU A 262 17.80 7.29 -12.62
CA LEU A 262 18.48 6.37 -11.71
C LEU A 262 18.95 5.09 -12.43
N ALA A 263 18.17 4.57 -13.38
CA ALA A 263 18.57 3.38 -14.14
C ALA A 263 19.80 3.64 -15.02
N ASP A 264 19.91 4.83 -15.63
CA ASP A 264 21.11 5.23 -16.37
C ASP A 264 22.31 5.42 -15.44
N GLU A 265 22.07 5.96 -14.25
CA GLU A 265 23.10 6.24 -13.26
C GLU A 265 23.74 4.97 -12.70
N LEU A 266 22.93 3.93 -12.43
CA LEU A 266 23.36 2.63 -11.93
C LEU A 266 24.17 1.83 -12.94
N HIS A 267 24.01 2.09 -14.24
CA HIS A 267 24.86 1.47 -15.22
C HIS A 267 26.25 2.10 -15.21
N GLY A 268 27.27 1.27 -15.35
CA GLY A 268 28.66 1.74 -15.40
C GLY A 268 29.42 0.95 -16.43
N GLY A 269 30.45 1.57 -16.96
CA GLY A 269 31.04 1.18 -18.23
C GLY A 269 30.51 2.01 -19.39
N THR A 270 30.97 1.64 -20.59
CA THR A 270 30.70 2.38 -21.83
C THR A 270 29.26 2.16 -22.27
N ARG A 271 28.51 3.25 -22.46
CA ARG A 271 27.10 3.18 -22.85
C ARG A 271 26.68 4.33 -23.76
N ILE A 272 25.55 4.14 -24.42
CA ILE A 272 24.89 5.16 -25.24
C ILE A 272 23.52 5.40 -24.63
N THR A 273 23.23 6.67 -24.33
CA THR A 273 21.93 7.06 -23.78
C THR A 273 21.34 8.15 -24.65
N VAL A 274 20.22 7.82 -25.30
CA VAL A 274 19.48 8.73 -26.18
C VAL A 274 18.41 9.45 -25.37
N TRP A 275 18.39 10.77 -25.50
CA TRP A 275 17.38 11.64 -24.90
C TRP A 275 16.73 12.51 -25.97
N LYS A 276 15.48 12.91 -25.71
CA LYS A 276 14.81 13.94 -26.51
C LYS A 276 15.48 15.29 -26.26
N GLY A 277 16.01 15.89 -27.32
CA GLY A 277 16.48 17.27 -27.31
C GLY A 277 15.29 18.22 -27.10
N ILE A 278 15.45 19.23 -26.25
CA ILE A 278 14.48 20.32 -26.09
C ILE A 278 15.17 21.59 -26.59
N ASN A 279 14.47 22.38 -27.40
CA ASN A 279 15.02 23.64 -27.90
C ASN A 279 15.09 24.65 -26.74
N LEU A 280 16.23 25.35 -26.57
CA LEU A 280 16.52 26.20 -25.41
C LEU A 280 15.60 27.43 -25.24
N ALA A 281 14.61 27.61 -26.11
CA ALA A 281 13.59 28.65 -26.02
C ALA A 281 12.51 28.36 -24.96
N ASP A 282 12.28 27.10 -24.59
CA ASP A 282 11.32 26.71 -23.55
C ASP A 282 11.98 26.68 -22.16
N LYS A 283 12.00 27.87 -21.53
CA LYS A 283 12.80 28.16 -20.33
C LYS A 283 12.31 27.52 -19.02
N SER A 284 11.11 26.97 -18.94
CA SER A 284 10.58 26.45 -17.67
C SER A 284 11.22 25.13 -17.21
N MET A 285 11.64 24.27 -18.16
CA MET A 285 12.25 22.96 -17.85
C MET A 285 13.78 22.95 -17.94
N ALA A 286 14.39 23.99 -18.50
CA ALA A 286 15.84 24.10 -18.68
C ALA A 286 16.60 24.34 -17.36
N MET A 287 15.92 24.85 -16.33
CA MET A 287 16.55 25.26 -15.07
C MET A 287 17.01 24.07 -14.20
N GLU A 288 16.31 22.93 -14.23
CA GLU A 288 16.78 21.69 -13.57
C GLU A 288 17.77 20.88 -14.44
N LYS A 289 17.71 21.06 -15.77
CA LYS A 289 18.54 20.33 -16.74
C LYS A 289 20.02 20.74 -16.68
N ASN A 290 20.30 22.02 -16.44
CA ASN A 290 21.66 22.55 -16.34
C ASN A 290 22.49 21.98 -15.17
N ASN A 291 21.86 21.47 -14.11
CA ASN A 291 22.58 20.80 -13.01
C ASN A 291 22.90 19.32 -13.31
N ARG A 292 22.03 18.62 -14.07
CA ARG A 292 22.23 17.21 -14.46
C ARG A 292 23.25 17.00 -15.59
N GLU A 293 23.53 18.03 -16.40
CA GLU A 293 24.54 17.95 -17.46
C GLU A 293 25.98 18.15 -16.96
N LYS A 294 26.19 18.89 -15.86
CA LYS A 294 27.54 19.14 -15.32
C LYS A 294 28.12 17.98 -14.51
N ASN A 295 27.27 17.11 -13.95
CA ASN A 295 27.69 15.99 -13.12
C ASN A 295 27.48 14.66 -13.85
N LEU A 296 28.38 14.29 -14.78
CA LEU A 296 28.65 12.90 -15.24
C LEU A 296 29.68 12.83 -16.40
N GLN A 297 30.75 13.63 -16.36
CA GLN A 297 31.95 13.33 -17.17
C GLN A 297 32.81 12.29 -16.44
N ALA A 298 32.43 11.02 -16.54
CA ALA A 298 33.30 9.88 -16.21
C ALA A 298 32.78 8.60 -16.90
N ASP A 299 33.72 7.80 -17.42
CA ASP A 299 33.57 6.42 -17.92
C ASP A 299 32.65 6.16 -19.12
N GLY A 300 33.12 6.49 -20.33
CA GLY A 300 32.60 5.89 -21.58
C GLY A 300 31.12 6.18 -21.92
N LEU A 301 30.48 7.14 -21.24
CA LEU A 301 29.11 7.55 -21.53
C LEU A 301 29.06 8.46 -22.76
N ARG A 302 28.28 8.06 -23.77
CA ARG A 302 27.88 8.91 -24.91
C ARG A 302 26.40 9.30 -24.78
N ARG A 303 26.13 10.56 -24.43
CA ARG A 303 24.77 11.14 -24.47
C ARG A 303 24.46 11.63 -25.89
N VAL A 304 23.32 11.24 -26.43
CA VAL A 304 22.84 11.66 -27.75
C VAL A 304 21.52 12.41 -27.57
N LEU A 305 21.46 13.65 -28.06
CA LEU A 305 20.24 14.45 -28.08
C LEU A 305 19.68 14.44 -29.49
N LEU A 306 18.47 13.89 -29.68
CA LEU A 306 17.76 13.99 -30.94
C LEU A 306 16.91 15.26 -30.95
N TYR A 307 17.22 16.18 -31.86
CA TYR A 307 16.48 17.43 -32.04
C TYR A 307 15.29 17.24 -33.01
N PRO A 308 14.28 18.14 -32.99
CA PRO A 308 13.05 17.95 -33.75
C PRO A 308 13.23 17.62 -35.24
N GLU A 309 14.15 18.28 -35.94
CA GLU A 309 14.41 18.03 -37.36
C GLU A 309 14.94 16.61 -37.62
N GLU A 310 15.85 16.15 -36.77
CA GLU A 310 16.40 14.80 -36.83
C GLU A 310 15.36 13.74 -36.48
N ILE A 311 14.50 14.03 -35.50
CA ILE A 311 13.40 13.17 -35.09
C ILE A 311 12.47 12.93 -36.28
N MET A 312 12.00 14.00 -36.94
CA MET A 312 11.08 13.89 -38.07
C MET A 312 11.69 13.09 -39.23
N LYS A 313 12.97 13.33 -39.54
CA LYS A 313 13.69 12.60 -40.59
C LYS A 313 13.77 11.10 -40.29
N ARG A 314 14.27 10.71 -39.11
CA ARG A 314 14.48 9.29 -38.77
C ARG A 314 13.17 8.54 -38.50
N ALA A 315 12.17 9.19 -37.90
CA ALA A 315 10.86 8.56 -37.67
C ALA A 315 10.18 8.11 -38.98
N SER A 316 10.37 8.87 -40.08
CA SER A 316 9.86 8.47 -41.39
C SER A 316 10.50 7.17 -41.91
N THR A 317 11.79 6.94 -41.61
CA THR A 317 12.52 5.72 -41.98
C THR A 317 12.00 4.50 -41.23
N TYR A 318 11.68 4.67 -39.94
CA TYR A 318 11.08 3.62 -39.13
C TYR A 318 9.81 3.02 -39.75
N SER A 319 8.95 3.88 -40.31
CA SER A 319 7.70 3.45 -40.96
C SER A 319 7.94 2.71 -42.28
N ALA A 320 9.05 2.97 -42.98
CA ALA A 320 9.39 2.35 -44.25
C ALA A 320 9.96 0.93 -44.09
N ASP A 321 10.70 0.67 -43.01
CA ASP A 321 11.34 -0.62 -42.72
C ASP A 321 10.40 -1.63 -42.02
N GLY A 322 9.13 -1.26 -41.82
CA GLY A 322 8.14 -1.89 -40.93
C GLY A 322 7.61 -3.29 -41.30
N LYS A 323 8.46 -4.21 -41.77
CA LYS A 323 8.12 -5.64 -41.84
C LYS A 323 9.09 -6.45 -41.00
N THR A 324 8.62 -7.11 -39.94
CA THR A 324 8.45 -8.58 -39.94
C THR A 324 7.91 -9.19 -38.63
N HIS A 325 7.15 -10.26 -38.89
CA HIS A 325 6.63 -11.41 -38.14
C HIS A 325 7.13 -11.78 -36.73
N ILE A 326 6.17 -12.30 -35.97
CA ILE A 326 6.26 -12.98 -34.67
C ILE A 326 6.92 -14.36 -34.85
N MET A 327 7.99 -14.66 -34.10
CA MET A 327 8.44 -16.03 -33.86
C MET A 327 7.83 -16.55 -32.56
N ALA A 328 7.10 -17.66 -32.66
CA ALA A 328 6.70 -18.50 -31.55
C ALA A 328 7.76 -19.58 -31.35
N HIS A 329 8.41 -19.61 -30.19
CA HIS A 329 9.09 -20.78 -29.69
C HIS A 329 8.42 -21.21 -28.38
N ALA A 330 8.13 -22.51 -28.29
CA ALA A 330 7.54 -23.17 -27.14
C ALA A 330 8.64 -23.55 -26.13
N ILE A 331 8.47 -23.19 -24.85
CA ILE A 331 9.16 -23.79 -23.71
C ILE A 331 8.22 -23.76 -22.48
N ASP A 332 8.40 -24.74 -21.60
CA ASP A 332 7.59 -25.13 -20.43
C ASP A 332 6.93 -24.00 -19.62
N GLU A 333 5.81 -24.33 -18.96
CA GLU A 333 4.82 -23.46 -18.28
C GLU A 333 5.38 -22.24 -17.52
N LEU A 334 6.56 -22.37 -16.92
CA LEU A 334 7.26 -21.35 -16.15
C LEU A 334 7.95 -20.32 -17.06
N GLU A 335 8.65 -20.83 -18.07
CA GLU A 335 9.24 -20.03 -19.13
C GLU A 335 8.12 -19.44 -19.99
N GLU A 336 7.01 -20.14 -20.22
CA GLU A 336 5.83 -19.59 -20.91
C GLU A 336 5.19 -18.39 -20.18
N ILE A 337 5.05 -18.44 -18.85
CA ILE A 337 4.50 -17.31 -18.08
C ILE A 337 5.47 -16.12 -18.13
N ALA A 338 6.76 -16.34 -17.85
CA ALA A 338 7.78 -15.29 -17.92
C ALA A 338 7.94 -14.73 -19.35
N ASP A 339 7.88 -15.59 -20.36
CA ASP A 339 8.00 -15.24 -21.78
C ASP A 339 6.73 -14.54 -22.28
N ASN A 340 5.52 -14.92 -21.86
CA ASN A 340 4.29 -14.19 -22.20
C ASN A 340 4.25 -12.79 -21.56
N SER A 341 4.74 -12.66 -20.33
CA SER A 341 4.90 -11.39 -19.63
C SER A 341 5.97 -10.49 -20.28
N VAL A 342 6.91 -11.07 -21.03
CA VAL A 342 7.99 -10.40 -21.76
C VAL A 342 7.71 -10.23 -23.27
N ARG A 343 6.79 -11.00 -23.85
CA ARG A 343 6.44 -11.02 -25.30
C ARG A 343 5.20 -10.22 -25.68
N GLY A 344 4.73 -9.32 -24.83
CA GLY A 344 3.87 -8.21 -25.25
C GLY A 344 2.52 -8.57 -25.86
N LYS A 345 1.96 -9.76 -25.63
CA LYS A 345 0.51 -9.90 -25.77
C LYS A 345 -0.10 -9.25 -24.55
N ALA A 346 -0.86 -8.17 -24.76
CA ALA A 346 -1.75 -7.62 -23.76
C ALA A 346 -2.51 -8.78 -23.11
N ILE A 347 -2.13 -9.10 -21.88
CA ILE A 347 -2.75 -10.19 -21.15
C ILE A 347 -4.13 -9.66 -20.77
N ASP A 348 -5.18 -10.20 -21.40
CA ASP A 348 -6.56 -9.94 -20.99
C ASP A 348 -6.68 -10.11 -19.47
N ASN A 349 -7.45 -9.25 -18.81
CA ASN A 349 -7.60 -9.26 -17.34
C ASN A 349 -7.97 -10.65 -16.78
N ASN A 350 -8.78 -11.44 -17.49
CA ASN A 350 -9.11 -12.80 -17.07
C ASN A 350 -7.91 -13.77 -17.22
N ALA A 351 -7.12 -13.62 -18.29
CA ALA A 351 -5.87 -14.36 -18.46
C ALA A 351 -4.81 -13.98 -17.42
N ARG A 352 -4.79 -12.71 -16.97
CA ARG A 352 -3.84 -12.20 -15.97
C ARG A 352 -4.03 -12.85 -14.62
N GLU A 353 -5.27 -13.03 -14.18
CA GLU A 353 -5.58 -13.69 -12.91
C GLU A 353 -5.15 -15.16 -12.91
N SER A 354 -5.46 -15.89 -13.99
CA SER A 354 -5.00 -17.26 -14.18
C SER A 354 -3.48 -17.37 -14.17
N MET A 355 -2.78 -16.42 -14.82
CA MET A 355 -1.32 -16.36 -14.83
C MET A 355 -0.74 -16.02 -13.45
N LEU A 356 -1.35 -15.10 -12.70
CA LEU A 356 -0.93 -14.77 -11.34
C LEU A 356 -1.16 -15.95 -10.39
N LEU A 357 -2.27 -16.68 -10.50
CA LEU A 357 -2.52 -17.88 -9.71
C LEU A 357 -1.48 -18.98 -10.01
N ARG A 358 -1.14 -19.20 -11.29
CA ARG A 358 -0.07 -20.13 -11.69
C ARG A 358 1.30 -19.68 -11.19
N LYS A 359 1.61 -18.38 -11.27
CA LYS A 359 2.85 -17.81 -10.75
C LYS A 359 2.95 -17.97 -9.23
N MET A 360 1.86 -17.72 -8.49
CA MET A 360 1.80 -17.97 -7.04
C MET A 360 2.09 -19.43 -6.71
N ALA A 361 1.45 -20.38 -7.41
CA ALA A 361 1.69 -21.80 -7.24
C ALA A 361 3.15 -22.19 -7.47
N LEU A 362 3.77 -21.54 -8.44
CA LEU A 362 5.15 -21.76 -8.77
C LEU A 362 6.11 -21.14 -7.76
N ASP A 363 5.93 -19.87 -7.40
CA ASP A 363 6.77 -19.20 -6.41
C ASP A 363 6.73 -19.96 -5.08
N LEU A 364 5.57 -20.54 -4.72
CA LEU A 364 5.44 -21.48 -3.61
C LEU A 364 6.34 -22.73 -3.79
N LYS A 365 6.29 -23.41 -4.95
CA LYS A 365 7.17 -24.57 -5.26
C LYS A 365 8.66 -24.22 -5.22
N CYS A 366 9.01 -23.02 -5.68
CA CYS A 366 10.38 -22.49 -5.69
C CYS A 366 10.84 -21.96 -4.32
N GLN A 367 9.98 -22.00 -3.30
CA GLN A 367 10.24 -21.47 -1.95
C GLN A 367 10.42 -19.94 -1.91
N ASN A 368 9.90 -19.22 -2.90
CA ASN A 368 9.82 -17.77 -2.96
C ASN A 368 8.58 -17.27 -2.20
N TYR A 369 8.46 -17.60 -0.92
CA TYR A 369 7.21 -17.41 -0.16
C TYR A 369 6.75 -15.95 -0.08
N GLU A 370 7.66 -15.00 0.04
CA GLU A 370 7.31 -13.56 0.05
C GLU A 370 6.71 -13.11 -1.29
N GLU A 371 7.22 -13.65 -2.41
CA GLU A 371 6.68 -13.33 -3.75
C GLU A 371 5.29 -13.92 -3.92
N ALA A 372 5.15 -15.19 -3.56
CA ALA A 372 3.87 -15.89 -3.59
C ALA A 372 2.83 -15.18 -2.71
N TYR A 373 3.25 -14.66 -1.54
CA TYR A 373 2.40 -13.86 -0.66
C TYR A 373 1.98 -12.54 -1.30
N GLU A 374 2.90 -11.78 -1.88
CA GLU A 374 2.56 -10.53 -2.59
C GLU A 374 1.55 -10.76 -3.71
N ILE A 375 1.76 -11.80 -4.52
CA ILE A 375 0.82 -12.18 -5.58
C ILE A 375 -0.54 -12.54 -4.99
N SER A 376 -0.56 -13.29 -3.89
CA SER A 376 -1.80 -13.68 -3.22
C SER A 376 -2.63 -12.46 -2.85
N GLN A 377 -2.02 -11.40 -2.29
CA GLN A 377 -2.72 -10.17 -1.93
C GLN A 377 -3.39 -9.49 -3.14
N VAL A 378 -2.73 -9.52 -4.31
CA VAL A 378 -3.26 -8.93 -5.55
C VAL A 378 -4.50 -9.66 -6.05
N ILE A 379 -4.49 -10.99 -6.01
CA ILE A 379 -5.58 -11.83 -6.51
C ILE A 379 -6.60 -12.23 -5.44
N TYR A 380 -6.34 -11.90 -4.17
CA TYR A 380 -7.13 -12.33 -3.02
C TYR A 380 -8.62 -12.05 -3.22
N VAL A 381 -8.99 -10.83 -3.61
CA VAL A 381 -10.39 -10.41 -3.74
C VAL A 381 -11.18 -11.31 -4.70
N LYS A 382 -10.51 -11.83 -5.73
CA LYS A 382 -11.15 -12.60 -6.80
C LYS A 382 -11.04 -14.10 -6.58
N CYS A 383 -9.92 -14.56 -6.01
CA CYS A 383 -9.64 -15.97 -5.75
C CYS A 383 -9.98 -16.40 -4.32
N ALA A 384 -10.47 -15.50 -3.47
CA ALA A 384 -10.73 -15.77 -2.05
C ALA A 384 -11.67 -16.96 -1.80
N SER A 385 -12.58 -17.29 -2.70
CA SER A 385 -13.48 -18.44 -2.61
C SER A 385 -12.96 -19.70 -3.31
N ASP A 386 -11.83 -19.62 -4.01
CA ASP A 386 -11.20 -20.76 -4.67
C ASP A 386 -10.41 -21.59 -3.65
N THR A 387 -10.74 -22.88 -3.54
CA THR A 387 -10.14 -23.78 -2.55
C THR A 387 -8.64 -23.97 -2.78
N HIS A 388 -8.19 -24.03 -4.04
CA HIS A 388 -6.78 -24.22 -4.36
C HIS A 388 -5.96 -22.98 -3.99
N TYR A 389 -6.50 -21.79 -4.27
CA TYR A 389 -5.92 -20.53 -3.81
C TYR A 389 -5.77 -20.49 -2.28
N GLN A 390 -6.82 -20.85 -1.53
CA GLN A 390 -6.81 -20.86 -0.07
C GLN A 390 -5.77 -21.83 0.50
N GLU A 391 -5.65 -23.03 -0.07
CA GLU A 391 -4.63 -24.01 0.32
C GLU A 391 -3.21 -23.45 0.13
N MET A 392 -2.92 -22.89 -1.04
CA MET A 392 -1.62 -22.29 -1.32
C MET A 392 -1.35 -21.09 -0.40
N LEU A 393 -2.33 -20.21 -0.18
CA LEU A 393 -2.19 -19.07 0.73
C LEU A 393 -1.87 -19.52 2.15
N ARG A 394 -2.57 -20.53 2.68
CA ARG A 394 -2.29 -21.09 4.01
C ARG A 394 -0.89 -21.67 4.11
N GLU A 395 -0.43 -22.37 3.08
CA GLU A 395 0.94 -22.89 3.04
C GLU A 395 1.97 -21.75 3.06
N ILE A 396 1.77 -20.73 2.22
CA ILE A 396 2.64 -19.54 2.15
C ILE A 396 2.72 -18.84 3.51
N LEU A 397 1.57 -18.56 4.13
CA LEU A 397 1.49 -17.90 5.44
C LEU A 397 2.20 -18.71 6.53
N GLN A 398 2.05 -20.04 6.53
CA GLN A 398 2.76 -20.92 7.46
C GLN A 398 4.28 -20.84 7.27
N LYS A 399 4.76 -20.82 6.02
CA LYS A 399 6.19 -20.71 5.70
C LYS A 399 6.77 -19.35 6.09
N LEU A 400 5.94 -18.30 6.11
CA LEU A 400 6.28 -16.96 6.58
C LEU A 400 6.11 -16.76 8.10
N ASN A 401 5.64 -17.77 8.84
CA ASN A 401 5.30 -17.71 10.27
C ASN A 401 4.21 -16.67 10.62
N TYR A 402 3.23 -16.49 9.74
CA TYR A 402 2.07 -15.62 9.94
C TYR A 402 0.92 -16.41 10.59
N GLU A 403 1.10 -16.80 11.86
CA GLU A 403 0.21 -17.74 12.56
C GLU A 403 -1.23 -17.23 12.70
N GLU A 404 -1.41 -15.92 12.93
CA GLU A 404 -2.71 -15.29 13.08
C GLU A 404 -3.50 -15.33 11.76
N GLU A 405 -2.85 -14.99 10.66
CA GLU A 405 -3.44 -15.02 9.33
C GLU A 405 -3.78 -16.46 8.88
N VAL A 406 -2.93 -17.44 9.23
CA VAL A 406 -3.24 -18.87 9.01
C VAL A 406 -4.50 -19.27 9.77
N ALA A 407 -4.65 -18.81 11.02
CA ALA A 407 -5.84 -19.09 11.80
C ALA A 407 -7.07 -18.50 11.11
N ILE A 408 -7.01 -17.24 10.64
CA ILE A 408 -8.12 -16.57 9.94
C ILE A 408 -8.54 -17.36 8.70
N GLU A 409 -7.59 -17.76 7.85
CA GLU A 409 -7.90 -18.53 6.64
C GLU A 409 -8.42 -19.95 6.94
N LYS A 410 -8.05 -20.56 8.07
CA LYS A 410 -8.68 -21.81 8.54
C LYS A 410 -10.10 -21.56 9.07
N ALA A 411 -10.36 -20.40 9.65
CA ALA A 411 -11.66 -20.07 10.24
C ALA A 411 -12.81 -20.09 9.22
N ARG A 412 -12.47 -19.89 7.93
CA ARG A 412 -13.39 -19.95 6.79
C ARG A 412 -13.98 -21.33 6.55
N ASP A 413 -13.26 -22.39 6.92
CA ASP A 413 -13.66 -23.78 6.66
C ASP A 413 -14.80 -24.25 7.60
N PHE A 414 -15.14 -23.48 8.62
CA PHE A 414 -16.02 -23.93 9.72
C PHE A 414 -17.53 -23.89 9.39
N GLY A 415 -17.95 -23.56 8.17
CA GLY A 415 -19.32 -23.74 7.64
C GLY A 415 -20.44 -22.92 8.30
N GLU A 416 -20.19 -22.25 9.43
CA GLU A 416 -21.12 -21.33 10.08
C GLU A 416 -20.97 -19.93 9.49
N HIS A 417 -22.00 -19.47 8.78
CA HIS A 417 -22.04 -18.15 8.17
C HIS A 417 -23.01 -17.24 8.94
N TYR A 418 -22.48 -16.16 9.49
CA TYR A 418 -23.23 -15.09 10.13
C TYR A 418 -23.30 -13.88 9.20
N HIS A 419 -24.29 -13.02 9.41
CA HIS A 419 -24.35 -11.69 8.82
C HIS A 419 -24.15 -10.63 9.90
N PHE A 420 -23.03 -9.92 9.83
CA PHE A 420 -22.69 -8.82 10.72
C PHE A 420 -23.11 -7.49 10.11
N ILE A 421 -24.02 -6.78 10.76
CA ILE A 421 -24.42 -5.43 10.42
C ILE A 421 -23.70 -4.50 11.39
N ILE A 422 -22.78 -3.69 10.87
CA ILE A 422 -21.89 -2.84 11.66
C ILE A 422 -22.30 -1.38 11.48
N ALA A 423 -22.64 -0.73 12.58
CA ALA A 423 -23.05 0.67 12.60
C ALA A 423 -22.23 1.47 13.63
N PRO A 424 -21.19 2.22 13.22
CA PRO A 424 -20.41 3.06 14.13
C PRO A 424 -21.24 4.23 14.70
N TYR A 425 -20.78 4.82 15.80
CA TYR A 425 -21.46 5.95 16.45
C TYR A 425 -21.28 7.27 15.70
N LEU A 426 -20.10 7.50 15.12
CA LEU A 426 -19.73 8.74 14.46
C LEU A 426 -19.66 8.60 12.95
N ASP A 427 -19.85 9.74 12.27
CA ASP A 427 -19.46 9.89 10.88
C ASP A 427 -17.97 9.55 10.74
N CYS A 428 -17.65 8.65 9.82
CA CYS A 428 -16.29 8.17 9.64
C CYS A 428 -15.44 9.23 8.91
N PRO A 429 -14.24 9.57 9.41
CA PRO A 429 -13.28 10.36 8.64
C PRO A 429 -12.85 9.62 7.38
N TRP A 430 -12.36 10.40 6.41
CA TRP A 430 -12.14 9.98 5.02
C TRP A 430 -11.08 8.91 4.82
N SER A 431 -10.24 8.69 5.81
CA SER A 431 -9.25 7.63 5.83
C SER A 431 -9.09 7.25 7.29
N ILE A 432 -9.61 6.12 7.71
CA ILE A 432 -9.25 5.60 9.03
C ILE A 432 -8.43 4.33 8.80
N TYR A 433 -7.11 4.50 8.88
CA TYR A 433 -6.12 3.44 8.98
C TYR A 433 -5.88 3.05 10.45
N ARG A 434 -6.88 3.22 11.32
CA ARG A 434 -6.79 2.94 12.76
C ARG A 434 -8.05 2.24 13.28
N ILE A 435 -7.87 0.97 13.62
CA ILE A 435 -8.40 0.22 14.78
C ILE A 435 -9.77 0.75 15.26
N GLY A 436 -10.83 0.40 14.52
CA GLY A 436 -12.24 0.61 14.83
C GLY A 436 -13.13 -0.59 14.47
N LEU A 437 -14.44 -0.38 14.32
CA LEU A 437 -15.38 -1.45 13.95
C LEU A 437 -15.24 -1.91 12.49
N ALA A 438 -14.62 -1.09 11.63
CA ALA A 438 -14.39 -1.41 10.24
C ALA A 438 -13.36 -2.55 10.06
N GLU A 439 -12.26 -2.53 10.80
CA GLU A 439 -11.25 -3.61 10.75
C GLU A 439 -11.80 -4.93 11.30
N LEU A 440 -12.61 -4.87 12.36
CA LEU A 440 -13.30 -6.04 12.89
C LEU A 440 -14.21 -6.66 11.81
N GLY A 441 -15.02 -5.83 11.14
CA GLY A 441 -15.86 -6.29 10.04
C GLY A 441 -15.03 -6.91 8.91
N ASN A 442 -13.90 -6.32 8.54
CA ASN A 442 -13.04 -6.88 7.49
C ASN A 442 -12.51 -8.27 7.89
N ILE A 443 -12.07 -8.44 9.14
CA ILE A 443 -11.62 -9.74 9.64
C ILE A 443 -12.77 -10.75 9.62
N LEU A 444 -13.97 -10.37 10.07
CA LEU A 444 -15.15 -11.24 10.03
C LEU A 444 -15.52 -11.64 8.59
N TYR A 445 -15.42 -10.71 7.65
CA TYR A 445 -15.60 -10.98 6.22
C TYR A 445 -14.53 -11.97 5.71
N HIS A 446 -13.27 -11.75 6.09
CA HIS A 446 -12.17 -12.68 5.78
C HIS A 446 -12.35 -14.05 6.42
N MET A 447 -13.01 -14.15 7.59
CA MET A 447 -13.42 -15.42 8.19
C MET A 447 -14.60 -16.10 7.47
N GLY A 448 -15.13 -15.50 6.40
CA GLY A 448 -16.18 -16.06 5.55
C GLY A 448 -17.60 -15.63 5.92
N HIS A 449 -17.77 -14.59 6.74
CA HIS A 449 -19.08 -14.07 7.13
C HIS A 449 -19.58 -12.98 6.16
N GLU A 450 -20.90 -12.78 6.11
CA GLU A 450 -21.48 -11.60 5.45
C GLU A 450 -21.28 -10.39 6.36
N VAL A 451 -20.90 -9.25 5.79
CA VAL A 451 -20.69 -8.01 6.55
C VAL A 451 -21.33 -6.86 5.80
N THR A 452 -22.12 -6.05 6.51
CA THR A 452 -22.76 -4.83 6.00
C THR A 452 -22.39 -3.66 6.90
N TYR A 453 -21.86 -2.59 6.32
CA TYR A 453 -21.54 -1.35 7.03
C TYR A 453 -22.58 -0.27 6.76
N LEU A 454 -23.05 0.37 7.85
CA LEU A 454 -24.03 1.44 7.82
C LEU A 454 -23.43 2.70 8.49
N PHE A 455 -22.95 3.65 7.71
CA PHE A 455 -22.32 4.87 8.23
C PHE A 455 -22.47 6.06 7.28
N ASP A 456 -22.31 7.27 7.78
CA ASP A 456 -22.13 8.47 6.98
C ASP A 456 -20.68 8.96 7.07
N THR A 457 -20.27 9.81 6.13
CA THR A 457 -18.91 10.35 6.04
C THR A 457 -18.85 11.79 6.53
N LYS A 458 -17.74 12.19 7.17
CA LYS A 458 -17.57 13.57 7.65
C LYS A 458 -17.60 14.62 6.54
N ASP A 459 -17.18 14.30 5.30
CA ASP A 459 -17.53 15.14 4.14
C ASP A 459 -18.72 14.59 3.41
N LYS A 460 -19.52 15.52 2.90
CA LYS A 460 -20.78 15.25 2.22
C LYS A 460 -20.58 15.08 0.71
N GLY A 461 -19.35 14.89 0.23
CA GLY A 461 -18.97 14.82 -1.17
C GLY A 461 -18.85 13.39 -1.67
N GLU A 462 -19.94 12.84 -2.19
CA GLU A 462 -20.02 11.47 -2.74
C GLU A 462 -18.89 11.12 -3.73
N MET A 463 -18.61 11.98 -4.71
CA MET A 463 -17.57 11.78 -5.72
C MET A 463 -16.14 11.83 -5.16
N TRP A 464 -15.95 12.49 -4.02
CA TRP A 464 -14.64 12.65 -3.39
C TRP A 464 -14.34 11.47 -2.46
N TYR A 465 -15.35 10.99 -1.72
CA TYR A 465 -15.31 9.71 -0.99
C TYR A 465 -14.98 8.52 -1.91
N ILE A 466 -15.67 8.43 -3.06
CA ILE A 466 -15.46 7.37 -4.07
C ILE A 466 -14.04 7.40 -4.66
N ARG A 467 -13.36 8.55 -4.70
CA ARG A 467 -12.02 8.67 -5.28
C ARG A 467 -10.88 8.36 -4.31
N ASN A 468 -11.10 8.47 -3.00
CA ASN A 468 -10.01 8.50 -2.00
C ASN A 468 -10.03 7.35 -0.98
N ASN A 469 -10.99 6.41 -1.07
CA ASN A 469 -11.10 5.26 -0.17
C ASN A 469 -10.91 3.90 -0.88
N PRO A 470 -9.71 3.56 -1.39
CA PRO A 470 -9.47 2.37 -2.23
C PRO A 470 -9.83 1.01 -1.59
N ILE A 471 -9.90 0.94 -0.26
CA ILE A 471 -10.35 -0.26 0.50
C ILE A 471 -11.89 -0.37 0.49
N TYR A 472 -12.60 0.76 0.46
CA TYR A 472 -14.06 0.85 0.57
C TYR A 472 -14.76 1.15 -0.77
N MET A 473 -14.04 0.98 -1.88
CA MET A 473 -14.22 1.81 -3.08
C MET A 473 -15.17 1.31 -4.16
N ASN A 474 -16.18 0.50 -3.83
CA ASN A 474 -17.12 0.15 -4.90
C ASN A 474 -18.52 -0.19 -4.39
N ARG A 475 -19.38 0.82 -4.38
CA ARG A 475 -20.82 0.63 -4.17
C ARG A 475 -21.47 -0.27 -5.23
N TYR A 476 -20.75 -0.61 -6.32
CA TYR A 476 -21.31 -1.36 -7.45
C TYR A 476 -20.43 -2.46 -8.06
N SER A 477 -19.17 -2.70 -7.62
CA SER A 477 -18.38 -3.85 -8.11
C SER A 477 -17.27 -4.34 -7.16
N GLU A 478 -17.41 -5.59 -6.71
CA GLU A 478 -16.48 -6.37 -5.85
C GLU A 478 -16.47 -5.98 -4.35
N LYS A 479 -17.06 -6.88 -3.53
CA LYS A 479 -17.23 -6.84 -2.07
C LYS A 479 -15.90 -6.88 -1.31
N ARG A 480 -15.11 -5.81 -1.33
CA ARG A 480 -13.88 -5.72 -0.53
C ARG A 480 -14.23 -5.45 0.93
N GLY A 481 -14.37 -6.50 1.75
CA GLY A 481 -14.55 -6.40 3.20
C GLY A 481 -16.01 -6.32 3.70
N GLY A 482 -17.00 -6.27 2.81
CA GLY A 482 -18.43 -6.21 3.12
C GLY A 482 -19.22 -5.28 2.19
N GLU A 483 -20.55 -5.31 2.27
CA GLU A 483 -21.44 -4.34 1.59
C GLU A 483 -21.50 -3.03 2.39
N GLN A 484 -21.62 -1.88 1.71
CA GLN A 484 -21.47 -0.57 2.34
C GLN A 484 -22.53 0.39 1.87
N PHE A 485 -23.13 1.12 2.81
CA PHE A 485 -24.23 2.03 2.53
C PHE A 485 -24.11 3.31 3.35
N LEU A 486 -24.39 4.44 2.69
CA LEU A 486 -24.62 5.70 3.39
C LEU A 486 -25.88 5.57 4.23
N LEU A 487 -25.74 5.78 5.54
CA LEU A 487 -26.84 5.67 6.48
C LEU A 487 -27.95 6.68 6.16
N SER A 488 -27.57 7.91 5.81
CA SER A 488 -28.49 8.98 5.40
C SER A 488 -29.38 8.59 4.21
N ASP A 489 -28.83 8.01 3.16
CA ASP A 489 -29.59 7.52 1.99
C ASP A 489 -30.59 6.43 2.38
N LEU A 490 -30.16 5.49 3.24
CA LEU A 490 -31.01 4.41 3.71
C LEU A 490 -32.13 4.92 4.60
N LEU A 491 -31.85 5.85 5.52
CA LEU A 491 -32.87 6.46 6.37
C LEU A 491 -33.84 7.31 5.55
N GLN A 492 -33.38 8.02 4.52
CA GLN A 492 -34.27 8.73 3.59
C GLN A 492 -35.21 7.75 2.86
N LYS A 493 -34.69 6.59 2.44
CA LYS A 493 -35.45 5.60 1.68
C LYS A 493 -36.40 4.75 2.54
N TYR A 494 -35.98 4.34 3.73
CA TYR A 494 -36.69 3.37 4.57
C TYR A 494 -37.32 3.98 5.84
N GLY A 495 -37.01 5.25 6.13
CA GLY A 495 -37.67 6.08 7.16
C GLY A 495 -37.26 5.83 8.61
N SER A 496 -36.76 4.65 8.96
CA SER A 496 -36.35 4.32 10.34
C SER A 496 -35.24 3.27 10.41
N TRP A 497 -34.48 3.28 11.50
CA TRP A 497 -33.46 2.24 11.79
C TRP A 497 -34.03 0.82 11.74
N THR A 498 -35.23 0.60 12.28
CA THR A 498 -35.87 -0.72 12.27
C THR A 498 -36.09 -1.23 10.85
N ASN A 499 -36.55 -0.36 9.93
CA ASN A 499 -36.76 -0.75 8.54
C ASN A 499 -35.43 -0.95 7.79
N VAL A 500 -34.41 -0.14 8.12
CA VAL A 500 -33.05 -0.31 7.59
C VAL A 500 -32.45 -1.65 8.02
N ILE A 501 -32.50 -2.00 9.30
CA ILE A 501 -31.97 -3.29 9.79
C ILE A 501 -32.75 -4.46 9.19
N LYS A 502 -34.09 -4.38 9.13
CA LYS A 502 -34.92 -5.41 8.46
C LYS A 502 -34.61 -5.60 6.98
N ARG A 503 -34.12 -4.58 6.28
CA ARG A 503 -33.69 -4.70 4.88
C ARG A 503 -32.47 -5.60 4.74
N PHE A 504 -31.59 -5.62 5.74
CA PHE A 504 -30.33 -6.39 5.71
C PHE A 504 -30.42 -7.70 6.51
N ALA A 505 -31.28 -7.76 7.52
CA ALA A 505 -31.54 -8.98 8.25
C ALA A 505 -32.06 -10.06 7.28
N ASN A 506 -31.24 -11.10 7.08
CA ASN A 506 -31.49 -12.17 6.14
C ASN A 506 -32.11 -13.35 6.89
N ASN A 507 -33.19 -13.94 6.38
CA ASN A 507 -33.82 -15.10 7.01
C ASN A 507 -33.02 -16.41 6.81
N LYS A 508 -31.94 -16.39 6.02
CA LYS A 508 -31.12 -17.58 5.70
C LYS A 508 -29.87 -17.74 6.55
N VAL A 509 -29.44 -16.68 7.24
CA VAL A 509 -28.25 -16.66 8.09
C VAL A 509 -28.56 -15.91 9.38
N ARG A 510 -27.81 -16.17 10.44
CA ARG A 510 -28.00 -15.48 11.73
C ARG A 510 -27.48 -14.06 11.64
N ASN A 511 -28.28 -13.10 12.11
CA ASN A 511 -27.99 -11.68 11.98
C ASN A 511 -27.48 -11.11 13.30
N ILE A 512 -26.37 -10.37 13.25
CA ILE A 512 -25.70 -9.80 14.41
C ILE A 512 -25.48 -8.32 14.13
N VAL A 513 -25.97 -7.45 14.99
CA VAL A 513 -25.75 -6.01 14.92
C VAL A 513 -24.63 -5.65 15.89
N ILE A 514 -23.52 -5.11 15.39
CA ILE A 514 -22.44 -4.56 16.20
C ILE A 514 -22.51 -3.05 16.09
N SER A 515 -22.81 -2.36 17.18
CA SER A 515 -23.06 -0.92 17.11
C SER A 515 -22.67 -0.17 18.37
N ARG A 516 -22.12 1.03 18.19
CA ARG A 516 -22.00 2.06 19.24
C ARG A 516 -23.07 3.16 19.10
N ASN A 517 -24.05 2.97 18.22
CA ASN A 517 -25.17 3.87 18.07
C ASN A 517 -26.39 3.35 18.86
N LEU A 518 -26.84 4.10 19.87
CA LEU A 518 -27.94 3.70 20.73
C LEU A 518 -29.25 3.46 19.95
N ASP A 519 -29.59 4.31 18.99
CA ASP A 519 -30.81 4.16 18.18
C ASP A 519 -30.75 2.88 17.33
N CYS A 520 -29.56 2.54 16.83
CA CYS A 520 -29.32 1.29 16.11
C CYS A 520 -29.50 0.07 17.04
N LEU A 521 -28.92 0.09 18.24
CA LEU A 521 -29.04 -1.00 19.22
C LEU A 521 -30.51 -1.22 19.63
N ILE A 522 -31.23 -0.15 19.96
CA ILE A 522 -32.67 -0.21 20.31
C ILE A 522 -33.48 -0.80 19.16
N ALA A 523 -33.24 -0.31 17.94
CA ALA A 523 -33.96 -0.78 16.77
C ALA A 523 -33.67 -2.25 16.44
N ALA A 524 -32.43 -2.70 16.66
CA ALA A 524 -32.00 -4.08 16.46
C ALA A 524 -32.60 -5.04 17.50
N LYS A 525 -32.58 -4.66 18.77
CA LYS A 525 -33.15 -5.43 19.88
C LYS A 525 -34.64 -5.73 19.70
N GLY A 526 -35.36 -4.80 19.06
CA GLY A 526 -36.77 -4.95 18.71
C GLY A 526 -37.07 -5.88 17.52
N ILE A 527 -36.06 -6.51 16.91
CA ILE A 527 -36.22 -7.41 15.75
C ILE A 527 -35.90 -8.84 16.17
N ASN A 528 -36.84 -9.76 15.91
CA ASN A 528 -36.64 -11.19 16.17
C ASN A 528 -35.44 -11.73 15.40
N ASP A 529 -34.71 -12.67 16.01
CA ASP A 529 -33.56 -13.36 15.41
C ASP A 529 -32.37 -12.47 15.04
N VAL A 530 -32.30 -11.26 15.65
CA VAL A 530 -31.14 -10.38 15.62
C VAL A 530 -30.50 -10.36 17.00
N MET A 531 -29.18 -10.56 17.06
CA MET A 531 -28.38 -10.40 18.27
C MET A 531 -27.68 -9.05 18.27
N THR A 532 -27.62 -8.35 19.39
CA THR A 532 -26.95 -7.05 19.52
C THR A 532 -25.65 -7.14 20.31
N ILE A 533 -24.58 -6.55 19.78
CA ILE A 533 -23.27 -6.46 20.42
C ILE A 533 -22.93 -4.98 20.59
N PHE A 534 -22.65 -4.60 21.84
CA PHE A 534 -22.10 -3.29 22.17
C PHE A 534 -20.59 -3.40 22.45
N PRO A 535 -19.75 -2.77 21.62
CA PRO A 535 -18.32 -2.68 21.87
C PRO A 535 -17.99 -1.47 22.74
N ASP A 536 -17.81 -1.71 24.03
CA ASP A 536 -17.30 -0.76 25.03
C ASP A 536 -15.78 -0.62 24.93
N PHE A 537 -15.33 0.14 23.93
CA PHE A 537 -13.95 0.57 23.79
C PHE A 537 -13.74 1.94 24.47
N SER A 538 -13.97 2.01 25.78
CA SER A 538 -13.66 3.17 26.65
C SER A 538 -12.16 3.52 26.73
N ASP A 539 -11.34 2.88 25.90
CA ASP A 539 -9.93 3.13 25.67
C ASP A 539 -9.71 4.38 24.81
N ASN A 540 -8.79 5.25 25.24
CA ASN A 540 -8.37 6.47 24.54
C ASN A 540 -7.61 6.20 23.22
N ARG A 541 -7.41 4.92 22.86
CA ARG A 541 -6.82 4.48 21.58
C ARG A 541 -7.88 4.17 20.51
N CYS A 542 -9.16 4.09 20.87
CA CYS A 542 -10.27 3.90 19.92
C CYS A 542 -10.60 5.22 19.20
N ILE A 543 -10.66 5.19 17.87
CA ILE A 543 -10.92 6.38 17.04
C ILE A 543 -12.26 7.04 17.39
N GLU A 544 -13.31 6.25 17.65
CA GLU A 544 -14.63 6.77 18.05
C GLU A 544 -14.58 7.50 19.40
N SER A 545 -13.66 7.11 20.29
CA SER A 545 -13.43 7.77 21.58
C SER A 545 -12.54 9.03 21.47
N VAL A 546 -11.69 9.13 20.43
CA VAL A 546 -10.75 10.25 20.22
C VAL A 546 -11.38 11.40 19.42
N TYR A 547 -12.18 11.09 18.38
CA TYR A 547 -12.85 12.11 17.53
C TYR A 547 -14.28 12.40 17.97
N GLY A 548 -14.81 11.61 18.89
CA GLY A 548 -16.05 11.91 19.58
C GLY A 548 -15.83 13.09 20.52
N ASP A 549 -15.88 14.31 20.02
CA ASP A 549 -16.21 15.50 20.84
C ASP A 549 -17.52 15.30 21.64
N LYS A 550 -18.28 14.25 21.31
CA LYS A 550 -19.29 13.63 22.16
C LYS A 550 -18.68 12.46 22.94
N CYS A 551 -18.23 12.72 24.16
CA CYS A 551 -18.29 11.66 25.17
C CYS A 551 -19.76 11.22 25.22
N VAL A 552 -20.06 9.96 24.88
CA VAL A 552 -21.37 9.36 25.12
C VAL A 552 -21.69 9.67 26.58
N ASN A 553 -22.75 10.45 26.82
CA ASN A 553 -23.04 10.86 28.18
C ASN A 553 -23.40 9.62 29.01
N THR A 554 -23.19 9.70 30.33
CA THR A 554 -23.34 8.54 31.23
C THR A 554 -24.70 7.84 31.09
N SER A 555 -25.77 8.61 30.84
CA SER A 555 -27.12 8.06 30.66
C SER A 555 -27.29 7.31 29.35
N GLU A 556 -26.72 7.81 28.25
CA GLU A 556 -26.73 7.16 26.94
C GLU A 556 -25.91 5.86 26.99
N LEU A 557 -24.74 5.89 27.63
CA LEU A 557 -23.89 4.72 27.81
C LEU A 557 -24.58 3.62 28.65
N ALA A 558 -25.21 3.99 29.76
CA ALA A 558 -25.99 3.06 30.59
C ALA A 558 -27.13 2.39 29.81
N ARG A 559 -27.79 3.13 28.93
CA ARG A 559 -28.81 2.55 28.04
C ARG A 559 -28.21 1.59 27.03
N MET A 560 -27.04 1.89 26.46
CA MET A 560 -26.38 0.97 25.53
C MET A 560 -25.99 -0.35 26.17
N TYR A 561 -25.55 -0.33 27.43
CA TYR A 561 -25.33 -1.56 28.21
C TYR A 561 -26.59 -2.41 28.30
N ASN A 562 -27.73 -1.80 28.67
CA ASN A 562 -29.00 -2.52 28.84
C ASN A 562 -29.60 -3.06 27.52
N GLU A 563 -29.38 -2.37 26.39
CA GLU A 563 -30.00 -2.74 25.11
C GLU A 563 -29.17 -3.80 24.35
N ALA A 564 -27.90 -4.00 24.71
CA ALA A 564 -27.04 -5.00 24.10
C ALA A 564 -27.32 -6.42 24.63
N ASP A 565 -27.20 -7.45 23.78
CA ASP A 565 -27.17 -8.84 24.26
C ASP A 565 -25.77 -9.22 24.78
N ILE A 566 -24.72 -8.66 24.18
CA ILE A 566 -23.33 -8.92 24.51
C ILE A 566 -22.56 -7.62 24.60
N ILE A 567 -21.71 -7.51 25.62
CA ILE A 567 -20.83 -6.37 25.85
C ILE A 567 -19.37 -6.80 25.70
N PHE A 568 -18.65 -6.14 24.79
CA PHE A 568 -17.20 -6.29 24.63
C PHE A 568 -16.46 -5.17 25.34
N SER A 569 -15.72 -5.49 26.40
CA SER A 569 -15.02 -4.50 27.23
C SER A 569 -13.58 -4.93 27.55
N HIS A 570 -12.67 -3.97 27.69
CA HIS A 570 -11.28 -4.19 28.14
C HIS A 570 -11.22 -4.12 29.68
N LYS A 571 -11.48 -5.22 30.40
CA LYS A 571 -11.35 -5.21 31.86
C LYS A 571 -9.88 -5.25 32.27
N TYR A 572 -9.35 -4.14 32.80
CA TYR A 572 -8.21 -4.14 33.72
C TYR A 572 -8.74 -4.60 35.10
N ARG A 573 -8.32 -5.78 35.58
CA ARG A 573 -8.41 -6.15 37.01
C ARG A 573 -7.30 -5.36 37.72
N ALA A 574 -7.61 -4.17 38.23
CA ALA A 574 -6.70 -3.47 39.13
C ALA A 574 -6.77 -4.14 40.51
N GLU A 575 -5.81 -5.01 40.81
CA GLU A 575 -5.50 -5.36 42.21
C GLU A 575 -4.65 -4.29 42.90
N ASN A 576 -4.38 -3.14 42.27
CA ASN A 576 -3.77 -2.00 42.96
C ASN A 576 -4.31 -0.67 42.42
N THR A 577 -4.89 0.10 43.34
CA THR A 577 -5.35 1.47 43.17
C THR A 577 -4.23 2.37 42.66
N TYR A 578 -4.36 2.87 41.44
CA TYR A 578 -3.79 4.16 41.06
C TYR A 578 -4.95 5.10 40.73
N ASP A 579 -4.94 6.22 41.42
CA ASP A 579 -6.02 7.18 41.60
C ASP A 579 -6.37 7.90 40.28
N TRP A 580 -7.56 7.66 39.76
CA TRP A 580 -8.15 8.35 38.59
C TRP A 580 -9.17 9.41 39.03
N GLN A 581 -8.93 10.11 40.14
CA GLN A 581 -9.91 11.05 40.70
C GLN A 581 -10.12 12.38 39.95
N ASP A 582 -9.44 12.67 38.83
CA ASP A 582 -9.49 14.04 38.25
C ASP A 582 -10.22 14.20 36.90
N ARG A 583 -11.02 13.22 36.46
CA ARG A 583 -12.08 13.45 35.47
C ARG A 583 -13.30 12.61 35.85
N GLY A 584 -14.39 13.28 36.21
CA GLY A 584 -15.60 12.70 36.82
C GLY A 584 -16.32 11.63 35.98
N HIS A 585 -15.78 10.42 35.94
CA HIS A 585 -16.47 9.21 35.53
C HIS A 585 -16.77 8.38 36.79
N LEU A 586 -18.03 8.42 37.21
CA LEU A 586 -18.58 7.59 38.28
C LEU A 586 -18.48 6.11 37.91
N ASP A 587 -17.98 5.31 38.85
CA ASP A 587 -17.78 3.86 38.76
C ASP A 587 -19.14 3.14 38.80
N TYR A 588 -19.79 2.96 37.64
CA TYR A 588 -21.10 2.29 37.51
C TYR A 588 -20.98 0.75 37.55
N ARG A 589 -20.13 0.22 38.46
CA ARG A 589 -19.80 -1.21 38.52
C ARG A 589 -20.71 -2.05 39.42
N ASP A 590 -21.55 -1.44 40.25
CA ASP A 590 -22.35 -2.16 41.25
C ASP A 590 -23.83 -2.37 40.85
N GLU A 591 -24.26 -1.88 39.68
CA GLU A 591 -25.67 -1.98 39.22
C GLU A 591 -25.87 -2.68 37.87
N ILE A 592 -24.86 -3.36 37.32
CA ILE A 592 -25.11 -4.26 36.17
C ILE A 592 -25.74 -5.54 36.74
N GLY A 593 -27.05 -5.68 36.53
CA GLY A 593 -27.84 -6.83 36.97
C GLY A 593 -27.22 -8.16 36.54
N ASN A 594 -27.39 -9.18 37.39
CA ASN A 594 -26.79 -10.52 37.35
C ASN A 594 -27.12 -11.39 36.11
N GLY A 595 -27.36 -10.84 34.91
CA GLY A 595 -27.78 -11.59 33.71
C GLY A 595 -26.92 -11.43 32.46
N GLU A 596 -25.96 -10.51 32.40
CA GLU A 596 -25.32 -10.11 31.12
C GLU A 596 -23.89 -10.65 30.94
N GLN A 597 -23.61 -11.25 29.77
CA GLN A 597 -22.30 -11.85 29.43
C GLN A 597 -21.27 -10.76 29.05
N VAL A 598 -20.55 -10.24 30.05
CA VAL A 598 -19.43 -9.30 29.82
C VAL A 598 -18.15 -10.06 29.45
N VAL A 599 -17.57 -9.74 28.30
CA VAL A 599 -16.41 -10.46 27.74
C VAL A 599 -15.14 -9.59 27.81
N ASN A 600 -14.11 -10.04 28.54
CA ASN A 600 -12.82 -9.33 28.68
C ASN A 600 -11.83 -9.65 27.55
N LEU A 601 -11.20 -8.66 26.93
CA LEU A 601 -10.41 -8.82 25.69
C LEU A 601 -8.87 -8.74 25.80
N GLY A 602 -8.28 -8.39 26.96
CA GLY A 602 -6.81 -8.30 27.09
C GLY A 602 -6.15 -7.20 26.22
N TYR A 603 -4.84 -6.99 26.35
CA TYR A 603 -4.08 -5.92 25.67
C TYR A 603 -3.06 -6.53 24.69
N HIS A 604 -3.14 -6.28 23.37
CA HIS A 604 -2.01 -6.14 22.40
C HIS A 604 -2.52 -5.74 20.99
N PHE A 605 -1.81 -4.84 20.28
CA PHE A 605 -2.36 -3.86 19.31
C PHE A 605 -2.66 -4.35 17.87
N LYS A 606 -2.23 -5.55 17.47
CA LYS A 606 -2.61 -6.24 16.21
C LYS A 606 -3.31 -7.58 16.45
N PRO A 607 -2.92 -8.38 17.47
CA PRO A 607 -3.63 -9.59 17.86
C PRO A 607 -5.06 -9.33 18.37
N LEU A 608 -5.41 -8.07 18.70
CA LEU A 608 -6.67 -7.72 19.35
C LEU A 608 -7.89 -8.10 18.50
N TYR A 609 -7.94 -7.68 17.23
CA TYR A 609 -9.14 -7.89 16.41
C TYR A 609 -9.24 -9.29 15.85
N VAL A 610 -8.11 -9.91 15.55
CA VAL A 610 -8.06 -11.31 15.17
C VAL A 610 -8.54 -12.16 16.34
N GLY A 611 -7.95 -11.96 17.52
CA GLY A 611 -8.39 -12.60 18.76
C GLY A 611 -9.84 -12.30 19.12
N LEU A 612 -10.30 -11.06 18.91
CA LEU A 612 -11.70 -10.67 19.13
C LEU A 612 -12.64 -11.37 18.16
N ALA A 613 -12.30 -11.45 16.87
CA ALA A 613 -13.13 -12.12 15.88
C ALA A 613 -13.23 -13.63 16.16
N PHE A 614 -12.13 -14.27 16.58
CA PHE A 614 -12.16 -15.64 17.09
C PHE A 614 -13.01 -15.78 18.34
N LYS A 615 -12.89 -14.86 19.29
CA LYS A 615 -13.67 -14.88 20.52
C LYS A 615 -15.17 -14.67 20.25
N ILE A 616 -15.52 -13.76 19.34
CA ILE A 616 -16.88 -13.59 18.83
C ILE A 616 -17.39 -14.91 18.29
N LYS A 617 -16.62 -15.55 17.40
CA LYS A 617 -17.00 -16.85 16.82
C LYS A 617 -17.23 -17.90 17.90
N ASP A 618 -16.33 -18.05 18.87
CA ASP A 618 -16.43 -19.05 19.93
C ASP A 618 -17.66 -18.80 20.83
N ILE A 619 -17.90 -17.54 21.23
CA ILE A 619 -19.07 -17.15 22.03
C ILE A 619 -20.36 -17.41 21.28
N LEU A 620 -20.42 -17.05 19.98
CA LEU A 620 -21.60 -17.34 19.17
C LEU A 620 -21.83 -18.85 19.08
N GLN A 621 -20.79 -19.66 18.91
CA GLN A 621 -20.92 -21.12 18.93
C GLN A 621 -21.48 -21.64 20.26
N GLU A 622 -21.03 -21.11 21.39
CA GLU A 622 -21.52 -21.47 22.72
C GLU A 622 -22.97 -21.05 22.93
N ILE A 623 -23.30 -19.76 22.71
CA ILE A 623 -24.66 -19.22 22.87
C ILE A 623 -25.65 -19.96 21.98
N TYR A 624 -25.27 -20.33 20.75
CA TYR A 624 -26.17 -21.03 19.85
C TYR A 624 -26.26 -22.53 20.12
N LYS A 625 -25.24 -23.17 20.70
CA LYS A 625 -25.37 -24.53 21.26
C LYS A 625 -26.33 -24.52 22.44
N GLU A 626 -26.22 -23.53 23.32
CA GLU A 626 -27.11 -23.34 24.45
C GLU A 626 -28.53 -22.99 24.01
N ARG A 627 -28.73 -22.10 23.04
CA ARG A 627 -30.06 -21.80 22.46
C ARG A 627 -30.69 -23.02 21.80
N ARG A 628 -29.92 -23.88 21.10
CA ARG A 628 -30.42 -25.19 20.64
C ARG A 628 -30.84 -26.09 21.80
N SER A 629 -30.07 -26.11 22.89
CA SER A 629 -30.42 -26.88 24.10
C SER A 629 -31.63 -26.29 24.86
N LEU A 630 -31.81 -24.97 24.78
CA LEU A 630 -32.91 -24.23 25.38
C LEU A 630 -34.19 -24.41 24.56
N ASP A 631 -34.14 -24.42 23.23
CA ASP A 631 -35.27 -24.75 22.37
C ASP A 631 -35.75 -26.21 22.58
N ASP A 632 -34.82 -27.15 22.84
CA ASP A 632 -35.17 -28.50 23.31
C ASP A 632 -35.74 -28.53 24.75
N LEU A 633 -35.42 -27.52 25.57
CA LEU A 633 -35.96 -27.36 26.94
C LEU A 633 -37.30 -26.62 27.00
N PHE A 634 -37.64 -25.78 26.02
CA PHE A 634 -38.86 -24.96 25.99
C PHE A 634 -40.14 -25.72 25.59
N GLY A 635 -40.11 -27.06 25.67
CA GLY A 635 -41.31 -27.88 25.84
C GLY A 635 -41.96 -27.78 27.22
N ARG A 636 -41.42 -27.00 28.17
CA ARG A 636 -42.05 -26.77 29.48
C ARG A 636 -42.00 -25.31 29.91
N THR A 637 -43.18 -24.78 30.23
CA THR A 637 -43.40 -23.47 30.85
C THR A 637 -42.88 -23.46 32.29
N TYR A 638 -42.08 -22.46 32.65
CA TYR A 638 -41.59 -22.22 34.01
C TYR A 638 -42.15 -20.91 34.58
N SER A 639 -42.33 -20.88 35.91
CA SER A 639 -42.98 -19.81 36.68
C SER A 639 -42.06 -18.60 36.92
N GLU A 640 -42.66 -17.45 37.27
CA GLU A 640 -41.99 -16.14 37.45
C GLU A 640 -40.76 -16.15 38.38
N ASP A 641 -40.73 -17.01 39.41
CA ASP A 641 -39.57 -17.12 40.32
C ASP A 641 -38.31 -17.71 39.68
N GLN A 642 -38.41 -18.33 38.51
CA GLN A 642 -37.25 -18.83 37.75
C GLN A 642 -36.81 -17.87 36.63
N ARG A 643 -37.48 -16.72 36.48
CA ARG A 643 -37.15 -15.68 35.49
C ARG A 643 -36.39 -14.48 36.08
N LEU A 644 -36.41 -14.31 37.41
CA LEU A 644 -35.56 -13.37 38.16
C LEU A 644 -34.18 -13.99 38.39
#